data_AF-A0A849FXX0-F1
#
_entry.id   AF-A0A849FXX0-F1
#
_cell.length_a   1.000
_cell.length_b   1.000
_cell.length_c   1.000
_cell.angle_alpha   90.00
_cell.angle_beta   90.00
_cell.angle_gamma   90.00
#
_symmetry.space_group_name_H-M   'P 1'
#
loop_
_entity.id
_entity.type
_entity.pdbx_description
1 polymer ?
#
loop_
_entity_poly.entity_id
_entity_poly.type
_entity_poly.pdbx_seq_one_letter_code
_entity_poly.pdbx_strand_id
1 'polypeptide(L)'
;LHTPEDGHVDPSGVTQALASGARQGGATIIRRCRATNITQTPSGEWRVETEHGDILCEHVVNAGGTYARQMGEWSGLQLPMTSMTHHYFVTDTVPEFAELEAELPVIRDDRLVSGYIRMEQKSGLIGIYEKENPNTVWEDHCPWEAENELFAADYDRVMPWLENALERMPVFAELGIKRDVHGAISHPPDGNPLVGPAPGMRNYWCCCGTQIGIGWGPGLTRELARWMVHGSADISMREFDPRRFGSYATPDWQIIKAKEDYCLRHEIPFPHFNRLAGRPVKPSPLFERLKEKGAVHEEVYGHERPRWFAMNGVEQRDHYAFRRTPVDALVAEECRAVRERVGLMDISAFTKVEVSGPDAGALLNRLVANRLPKKPGGIILTHLLNRRGRIELEATVVRLAEDRFYLVCAALFEQRLLDHLAQNRVQEDVTIRCLSEAWSALALNGPRARDVLAACTDAALDNRAFRWLTAQQITIAGHPVWTFRLSYAGELGWELHIPRENSLAVYDALWAAGTPHGIADYGSFAMNAMRMEKGFKGAGELNNEVTLPEADVMRFANLEKEFLGREATEQSAENPLPWVCVYLEIAPDGEIDGHGGEAVLLDGRVVGSTSSVAFGPTVGKILAFAYVAPEAAAPGTQLEVVIHGVPRTSRVLSEPAYDPESLLPRTDKLEVAAQ
;
A
#
# COMPACT_ATOMS: atom_id res chain seq x y z
N LEU A 1 -24.77 6.09 -10.46
CA LEU A 1 -24.71 5.60 -9.07
C LEU A 1 -25.57 6.51 -8.21
N HIS A 2 -26.35 5.99 -7.26
CA HIS A 2 -27.17 6.79 -6.35
C HIS A 2 -27.00 6.25 -4.93
N THR A 3 -26.56 7.11 -4.00
CA THR A 3 -26.35 6.79 -2.59
C THR A 3 -27.33 7.63 -1.74
N PRO A 4 -28.48 7.07 -1.35
CA PRO A 4 -29.60 7.85 -0.81
C PRO A 4 -29.35 8.42 0.61
N GLU A 5 -28.30 7.96 1.29
CA GLU A 5 -27.95 8.39 2.66
C GLU A 5 -26.83 9.44 2.69
N ASP A 6 -26.27 9.81 1.53
CA ASP A 6 -25.24 10.84 1.42
C ASP A 6 -25.86 12.25 1.27
N GLY A 7 -25.04 13.28 1.42
CA GLY A 7 -25.49 14.66 1.27
C GLY A 7 -24.39 15.69 1.54
N HIS A 8 -24.76 16.77 2.22
CA HIS A 8 -23.83 17.81 2.66
C HIS A 8 -24.13 18.23 4.10
N VAL A 9 -23.21 18.98 4.71
CA VAL A 9 -23.38 19.50 6.06
C VAL A 9 -22.68 20.84 6.20
N ASP A 10 -23.16 21.71 7.09
CA ASP A 10 -22.46 22.94 7.48
C ASP A 10 -21.16 22.59 8.24
N PRO A 11 -19.97 22.87 7.66
CA PRO A 11 -18.69 22.57 8.29
C PRO A 11 -18.50 23.31 9.62
N SER A 12 -18.98 24.55 9.73
CA SER A 12 -18.81 25.38 10.92
C SER A 12 -19.68 24.86 12.07
N GLY A 13 -20.95 24.57 11.77
CA GLY A 13 -21.90 23.99 12.72
C GLY A 13 -21.42 22.65 13.27
N VAL A 14 -20.99 21.72 12.40
CA VAL A 14 -20.45 20.43 12.84
C VAL A 14 -19.21 20.60 13.73
N THR A 15 -18.29 21.50 13.35
CA THR A 15 -17.08 21.76 14.16
C THR A 15 -17.43 22.25 15.56
N GLN A 16 -18.40 23.18 15.69
CA GLN A 16 -18.83 23.68 17.00
C GLN A 16 -19.61 22.63 17.80
N ALA A 17 -20.40 21.78 17.14
CA ALA A 17 -21.09 20.66 17.78
C ALA A 17 -20.09 19.65 18.36
N LEU A 18 -19.08 19.26 17.58
CA LEU A 18 -18.00 18.37 18.04
C LEU A 18 -17.19 19.00 19.18
N ALA A 19 -16.84 20.29 19.08
CA ALA A 19 -16.14 21.00 20.15
C ALA A 19 -16.96 21.06 21.45
N SER A 20 -18.29 21.19 21.35
CA SER A 20 -19.20 21.16 22.50
C SER A 20 -19.24 19.77 23.14
N GLY A 21 -19.36 18.71 22.33
CA GLY A 21 -19.29 17.33 22.80
C GLY A 21 -17.95 17.00 23.47
N ALA A 22 -16.83 17.45 22.88
CA ALA A 22 -15.50 17.26 23.45
C ALA A 22 -15.36 17.91 24.84
N ARG A 23 -15.86 19.14 25.02
CA ARG A 23 -15.87 19.83 26.33
C ARG A 23 -16.74 19.10 27.35
N GLN A 24 -17.91 18.60 26.94
CA GLN A 24 -18.77 17.77 27.81
C GLN A 24 -18.06 16.47 28.23
N GLY A 25 -17.19 15.94 27.38
CA GLY A 25 -16.29 14.82 27.68
C GLY A 25 -15.04 15.18 28.48
N GLY A 26 -14.88 16.44 28.92
CA GLY A 26 -13.76 16.91 29.74
C GLY A 26 -12.56 17.47 28.96
N ALA A 27 -12.63 17.59 27.63
CA ALA A 27 -11.56 18.20 26.86
C ALA A 27 -11.47 19.72 27.09
N THR A 28 -10.25 20.23 27.22
CA THR A 28 -9.99 21.67 27.26
C THR A 28 -9.65 22.17 25.86
N ILE A 29 -10.33 23.23 25.39
CA ILE A 29 -10.07 23.86 24.09
C ILE A 29 -9.59 25.29 24.31
N ILE A 30 -8.32 25.55 24.00
CA ILE A 30 -7.69 26.86 24.11
C ILE A 30 -7.56 27.45 22.71
N ARG A 31 -8.33 28.50 22.41
CA ARG A 31 -8.26 29.22 21.12
C ARG A 31 -7.25 30.37 21.22
N ARG A 32 -6.76 30.83 20.06
CA ARG A 32 -5.73 31.90 19.98
C ARG A 32 -4.49 31.55 20.81
N CYS A 33 -4.11 30.27 20.76
CA CYS A 33 -2.97 29.69 21.44
C CYS A 33 -2.16 28.95 20.37
N ARG A 34 -1.35 29.70 19.63
CA ARG A 34 -0.53 29.11 18.56
C ARG A 34 0.62 28.34 19.19
N ALA A 35 0.80 27.10 18.77
CA ALA A 35 2.04 26.36 19.03
C ALA A 35 3.17 26.99 18.22
N THR A 36 4.34 27.17 18.81
CA THR A 36 5.52 27.76 18.18
C THR A 36 6.67 26.76 18.02
N ASN A 37 6.61 25.64 18.75
CA ASN A 37 7.57 24.54 18.65
C ASN A 37 6.97 23.27 19.25
N ILE A 38 7.43 22.10 18.79
CA ILE A 38 7.06 20.80 19.34
C ILE A 38 8.33 19.95 19.46
N THR A 39 8.74 19.64 20.69
CA THR A 39 9.96 18.88 20.95
C THR A 39 9.72 17.75 21.94
N GLN A 40 10.48 16.65 21.80
CA GLN A 40 10.47 15.59 22.78
C GLN A 40 11.50 15.89 23.88
N THR A 41 11.06 15.80 25.13
CA THR A 41 11.91 15.99 26.31
C THR A 41 12.74 14.72 26.60
N PRO A 42 13.81 14.81 27.42
CA PRO A 42 14.59 13.64 27.81
C PRO A 42 13.80 12.56 28.57
N SER A 43 12.66 12.90 29.21
CA SER A 43 11.76 11.93 29.84
C SER A 43 10.92 11.14 28.84
N GLY A 44 10.87 11.57 27.57
CA GLY A 44 10.04 10.99 26.52
C GLY A 44 8.68 11.69 26.34
N GLU A 45 8.31 12.60 27.25
CA GLU A 45 7.14 13.46 27.12
C GLU A 45 7.36 14.51 26.01
N TRP A 46 6.28 14.98 25.42
CA TRP A 46 6.29 16.05 24.45
C TRP A 46 6.07 17.41 25.11
N ARG A 47 6.83 18.40 24.67
CA ARG A 47 6.65 19.82 25.00
C ARG A 47 6.12 20.54 23.78
N VAL A 48 4.93 21.09 23.92
CA VAL A 48 4.33 22.01 22.95
C VAL A 48 4.52 23.42 23.50
N GLU A 49 5.46 24.16 22.93
CA GLU A 49 5.69 25.56 23.27
C GLU A 49 4.59 26.40 22.62
N THR A 50 3.98 27.33 23.38
CA THR A 50 2.92 28.19 22.88
C THR A 50 3.11 29.63 23.32
N GLU A 51 2.37 30.54 22.69
CA GLU A 51 2.35 31.95 23.08
C GLU A 51 1.84 32.21 24.52
N HIS A 52 1.17 31.23 25.14
CA HIS A 52 0.64 31.31 26.51
C HIS A 52 1.41 30.42 27.50
N GLY A 53 2.57 29.91 27.09
CA GLY A 53 3.41 29.00 27.88
C GLY A 53 3.37 27.56 27.39
N ASP A 54 4.23 26.74 27.97
CA ASP A 54 4.46 25.38 27.51
C ASP A 54 3.39 24.41 28.02
N ILE A 55 3.01 23.45 27.18
CA ILE A 55 2.16 22.32 27.54
C ILE A 55 3.02 21.05 27.47
N LEU A 56 3.14 20.34 28.58
CA LEU A 56 3.72 19.00 28.62
C LEU A 56 2.62 17.95 28.44
N CYS A 57 2.86 16.97 27.57
CA CYS A 57 1.91 15.90 27.30
C CYS A 57 2.60 14.58 26.91
N GLU A 58 1.93 13.46 27.14
CA GLU A 58 2.44 12.14 26.76
C GLU A 58 2.30 11.87 25.25
N HIS A 59 1.31 12.50 24.62
CA HIS A 59 0.96 12.33 23.20
C HIS A 59 0.73 13.68 22.53
N VAL A 60 1.13 13.80 21.26
CA VAL A 60 0.83 14.94 20.39
C VAL A 60 0.11 14.45 19.14
N VAL A 61 -0.95 15.15 18.74
CA VAL A 61 -1.62 14.92 17.45
C VAL A 61 -1.47 16.17 16.59
N ASN A 62 -0.76 16.05 15.47
CA ASN A 62 -0.65 17.12 14.47
C ASN A 62 -1.88 17.08 13.54
N ALA A 63 -2.83 17.97 13.84
CA ALA A 63 -4.01 18.25 13.04
C ALA A 63 -3.99 19.70 12.50
N GLY A 64 -2.81 20.21 12.15
CA GLY A 64 -2.59 21.62 11.76
C GLY A 64 -3.14 22.03 10.40
N GLY A 65 -3.88 21.16 9.68
CA GLY A 65 -4.33 21.42 8.31
C GLY A 65 -3.14 21.75 7.40
N THR A 66 -3.23 22.87 6.68
CA THR A 66 -2.13 23.42 5.87
C THR A 66 -0.83 23.62 6.65
N TYR A 67 -0.90 23.95 7.94
CA TYR A 67 0.28 24.18 8.78
C TYR A 67 0.94 22.87 9.25
N ALA A 68 0.33 21.72 8.99
CA ALA A 68 0.80 20.47 9.56
C ALA A 68 2.23 20.13 9.14
N ARG A 69 2.61 20.40 7.88
CA ARG A 69 3.99 20.18 7.40
C ARG A 69 5.00 20.97 8.22
N GLN A 70 4.83 22.30 8.26
CA GLN A 70 5.77 23.19 8.94
C GLN A 70 5.80 23.01 10.46
N MET A 71 4.70 22.57 11.06
CA MET A 71 4.68 22.15 12.46
C MET A 71 5.44 20.82 12.68
N GLY A 72 5.37 19.89 11.72
CA GLY A 72 6.10 18.62 11.78
C GLY A 72 7.62 18.80 11.70
N GLU A 73 8.08 19.78 10.93
CA GLU A 73 9.50 20.09 10.76
C GLU A 73 10.18 20.48 12.09
N TRP A 74 9.44 21.09 13.03
CA TRP A 74 9.92 21.37 14.40
C TRP A 74 10.35 20.10 15.15
N SER A 75 9.71 18.98 14.84
CA SER A 75 10.01 17.67 15.41
C SER A 75 10.87 16.79 14.48
N GLY A 76 11.43 17.36 13.41
CA GLY A 76 12.23 16.64 12.41
C GLY A 76 11.44 15.70 11.50
N LEU A 77 10.12 15.90 11.38
CA LEU A 77 9.26 15.10 10.52
C LEU A 77 9.19 15.68 9.10
N GLN A 78 9.19 14.78 8.12
CA GLN A 78 8.85 15.10 6.72
C GLN A 78 7.43 14.59 6.45
N LEU A 79 6.46 15.52 6.43
CA LEU A 79 5.05 15.21 6.16
C LEU A 79 4.69 15.69 4.75
N PRO A 80 4.69 14.80 3.73
CA PRO A 80 4.56 15.24 2.36
C PRO A 80 3.10 15.66 2.07
N MET A 81 2.88 16.95 1.87
CA MET A 81 1.64 17.57 1.43
C MET A 81 1.86 18.99 0.89
N THR A 82 1.05 19.38 -0.08
CA THR A 82 1.06 20.72 -0.69
C THR A 82 -0.35 21.29 -0.68
N SER A 83 -0.50 22.59 -0.44
CA SER A 83 -1.81 23.24 -0.53
C SER A 83 -2.16 23.56 -1.98
N MET A 84 -3.22 22.92 -2.47
CA MET A 84 -3.86 23.21 -3.76
C MET A 84 -4.98 24.22 -3.55
N THR A 85 -5.20 25.09 -4.51
CA THR A 85 -6.39 25.96 -4.50
C THR A 85 -7.56 25.29 -5.19
N HIS A 86 -8.77 25.44 -4.65
CA HIS A 86 -10.01 24.87 -5.16
C HIS A 86 -11.09 25.94 -5.27
N HIS A 87 -11.89 25.87 -6.34
CA HIS A 87 -13.01 26.79 -6.56
C HIS A 87 -14.37 26.16 -6.22
N TYR A 88 -15.22 26.96 -5.58
CA TYR A 88 -16.66 26.79 -5.74
C TYR A 88 -17.39 28.12 -5.84
N PHE A 89 -18.52 28.09 -6.54
CA PHE A 89 -19.36 29.23 -6.84
C PHE A 89 -20.74 29.01 -6.28
N VAL A 90 -21.35 30.07 -5.76
CA VAL A 90 -22.75 30.09 -5.31
C VAL A 90 -23.51 31.07 -6.17
N THR A 91 -24.56 30.58 -6.82
CA THR A 91 -25.42 31.38 -7.69
C THR A 91 -26.30 32.32 -6.87
N ASP A 92 -27.00 33.23 -7.54
CA ASP A 92 -28.20 33.88 -7.03
C ASP A 92 -29.29 32.86 -6.67
N THR A 93 -30.36 33.33 -6.04
CA THR A 93 -31.51 32.48 -5.72
C THR A 93 -32.09 31.89 -7.00
N VAL A 94 -32.25 30.57 -7.03
CA VAL A 94 -32.85 29.80 -8.13
C VAL A 94 -34.37 29.75 -7.89
N PRO A 95 -35.18 30.46 -8.71
CA PRO A 95 -36.64 30.51 -8.50
C PRO A 95 -37.30 29.12 -8.47
N GLU A 96 -36.82 28.20 -9.30
CA GLU A 96 -37.30 26.83 -9.42
C GLU A 96 -37.10 26.03 -8.13
N PHE A 97 -36.12 26.40 -7.29
CA PHE A 97 -35.87 25.72 -6.01
C PHE A 97 -36.89 26.12 -4.93
N ALA A 98 -37.60 27.24 -5.09
CA ALA A 98 -38.55 27.73 -4.09
C ALA A 98 -39.76 26.81 -3.92
N GLU A 99 -40.17 26.13 -4.99
CA GLU A 99 -41.36 25.27 -5.05
C GLU A 99 -41.03 23.77 -4.86
N LEU A 100 -39.76 23.43 -4.57
CA LEU A 100 -39.37 22.03 -4.35
C LEU A 100 -39.79 21.56 -2.96
N GLU A 101 -40.47 20.41 -2.89
CA GLU A 101 -40.87 19.77 -1.63
C GLU A 101 -39.69 19.07 -0.92
N ALA A 102 -38.63 18.73 -1.66
CA ALA A 102 -37.45 18.05 -1.16
C ALA A 102 -36.18 18.68 -1.75
N GLU A 103 -35.09 18.63 -0.98
CA GLU A 103 -33.78 19.05 -1.45
C GLU A 103 -33.28 18.13 -2.56
N LEU A 104 -32.64 18.72 -3.57
CA LEU A 104 -32.02 17.95 -4.65
C LEU A 104 -30.79 17.19 -4.13
N PRO A 105 -30.57 15.94 -4.58
CA PRO A 105 -29.35 15.21 -4.23
C PRO A 105 -28.12 15.94 -4.74
N VAL A 106 -26.98 15.75 -4.07
CA VAL A 106 -25.69 16.21 -4.58
C VAL A 106 -25.37 15.46 -5.86
N ILE A 107 -25.07 16.19 -6.93
CA ILE A 107 -24.74 15.65 -8.25
C ILE A 107 -23.23 15.76 -8.44
N ARG A 108 -22.64 14.74 -9.06
CA ARG A 108 -21.23 14.71 -9.46
C ARG A 108 -21.15 14.30 -10.93
N ASP A 109 -20.44 15.08 -11.75
CA ASP A 109 -20.08 14.70 -13.11
C ASP A 109 -18.55 14.70 -13.21
N ASP A 110 -17.99 13.50 -13.19
CA ASP A 110 -16.54 13.26 -13.22
C ASP A 110 -15.89 13.55 -14.56
N ARG A 111 -16.68 13.48 -15.64
CA ARG A 111 -16.15 13.49 -16.99
C ARG A 111 -16.09 14.90 -17.56
N LEU A 112 -17.21 15.63 -17.54
CA LEU A 112 -17.33 16.93 -18.19
C LEU A 112 -17.13 18.07 -17.20
N VAL A 113 -17.81 18.02 -16.05
CA VAL A 113 -17.72 19.05 -15.02
C VAL A 113 -16.44 18.90 -14.21
N SER A 114 -15.96 17.67 -14.01
CA SER A 114 -14.86 17.37 -13.08
C SER A 114 -15.13 17.98 -11.70
N GLY A 115 -16.32 17.75 -11.17
CA GLY A 115 -16.78 18.50 -10.02
C GLY A 115 -18.13 18.07 -9.49
N TYR A 116 -18.69 18.90 -8.61
CA TYR A 116 -19.94 18.64 -7.91
C TYR A 116 -20.90 19.83 -8.02
N ILE A 117 -22.18 19.52 -8.10
CA ILE A 117 -23.27 20.48 -8.19
C ILE A 117 -24.28 20.13 -7.09
N ARG A 118 -24.71 21.11 -6.31
CA ARG A 118 -25.75 20.89 -5.29
C ARG A 118 -26.62 22.11 -5.07
N MET A 119 -27.75 21.87 -4.41
CA MET A 119 -28.55 22.92 -3.79
C MET A 119 -27.79 23.50 -2.60
N GLU A 120 -27.78 24.83 -2.48
CA GLU A 120 -27.25 25.61 -1.35
C GLU A 120 -28.38 26.51 -0.87
N GLN A 121 -29.19 25.99 0.05
CA GLN A 121 -30.47 26.60 0.42
C GLN A 121 -31.32 26.88 -0.83
N LYS A 122 -31.61 28.14 -1.15
CA LYS A 122 -32.37 28.52 -2.36
C LYS A 122 -31.49 28.88 -3.55
N SER A 123 -30.19 28.59 -3.50
CA SER A 123 -29.22 28.85 -4.56
C SER A 123 -28.62 27.56 -5.08
N GLY A 124 -27.90 27.62 -6.20
CA GLY A 124 -27.01 26.57 -6.67
C GLY A 124 -25.61 26.74 -6.10
N LEU A 125 -24.89 25.63 -5.94
CA LEU A 125 -23.46 25.60 -5.70
C LEU A 125 -22.77 24.68 -6.72
N ILE A 126 -21.68 25.18 -7.31
CA ILE A 126 -20.86 24.46 -8.29
C ILE A 126 -19.42 24.45 -7.78
N GLY A 127 -18.84 23.28 -7.54
CA GLY A 127 -17.42 23.12 -7.23
C GLY A 127 -16.69 22.41 -8.35
N ILE A 128 -15.48 22.88 -8.69
CA ILE A 128 -14.73 22.46 -9.88
C ILE A 128 -13.33 22.02 -9.49
N TYR A 129 -12.90 20.87 -10.00
CA TYR A 129 -11.50 20.43 -10.01
C TYR A 129 -11.01 20.44 -11.46
N GLU A 130 -10.35 21.51 -11.85
CA GLU A 130 -9.76 21.66 -13.19
C GLU A 130 -8.70 20.60 -13.47
N LYS A 131 -8.75 20.05 -14.68
CA LYS A 131 -7.84 18.96 -15.12
C LYS A 131 -6.56 19.47 -15.78
N GLU A 132 -6.47 20.78 -16.04
CA GLU A 132 -5.32 21.44 -16.63
C GLU A 132 -5.00 22.73 -15.87
N ASN A 133 -3.72 23.10 -15.81
CA ASN A 133 -3.23 24.28 -15.08
C ASN A 133 -3.67 24.33 -13.59
N PRO A 134 -3.44 23.27 -12.79
CA PRO A 134 -3.77 23.29 -11.37
C PRO A 134 -2.85 24.26 -10.62
N ASN A 135 -3.39 24.91 -9.59
CA ASN A 135 -2.67 25.95 -8.83
C ASN A 135 -2.35 25.50 -7.39
N THR A 136 -1.12 25.77 -6.99
CA THR A 136 -0.58 25.56 -5.65
C THR A 136 -0.35 26.89 -4.96
N VAL A 137 -0.49 26.89 -3.64
CA VAL A 137 -0.17 28.02 -2.76
C VAL A 137 0.69 27.54 -1.61
N TRP A 138 1.46 28.46 -1.03
CA TRP A 138 2.28 28.18 0.16
C TRP A 138 3.24 26.99 -0.04
N GLU A 139 3.88 26.92 -1.20
CA GLU A 139 4.80 25.84 -1.57
C GLU A 139 5.96 25.69 -0.56
N ASP A 140 6.47 26.80 -0.03
CA ASP A 140 7.48 26.80 1.04
C ASP A 140 6.84 26.71 2.44
N HIS A 141 6.03 27.68 2.84
CA HIS A 141 5.36 27.70 4.14
C HIS A 141 4.05 28.51 4.05
N CYS A 142 3.04 28.11 4.83
CA CYS A 142 1.85 28.93 4.99
C CYS A 142 2.12 30.04 6.00
N PRO A 143 1.85 31.32 5.67
CA PRO A 143 1.94 32.42 6.61
C PRO A 143 1.07 32.15 7.84
N TRP A 144 1.62 32.28 9.03
CA TRP A 144 0.89 31.95 10.27
C TRP A 144 -0.31 32.86 10.54
N GLU A 145 -0.33 34.03 9.91
CA GLU A 145 -1.40 35.02 9.92
C GLU A 145 -2.57 34.67 8.98
N ALA A 146 -2.44 33.65 8.13
CA ALA A 146 -3.48 33.22 7.20
C ALA A 146 -4.68 32.60 7.95
N GLU A 147 -5.64 33.44 8.33
CA GLU A 147 -6.89 33.05 8.99
C GLU A 147 -8.10 33.34 8.09
N ASN A 148 -8.80 32.29 7.64
CA ASN A 148 -9.90 32.37 6.66
C ASN A 148 -9.50 33.05 5.34
N GLU A 149 -8.24 32.92 4.94
CA GLU A 149 -7.75 33.50 3.69
C GLU A 149 -8.41 32.84 2.48
N LEU A 150 -8.91 33.68 1.58
CA LEU A 150 -9.41 33.31 0.25
C LEU A 150 -8.60 34.07 -0.79
N PHE A 151 -8.39 33.43 -1.93
CA PHE A 151 -7.67 33.99 -3.06
C PHE A 151 -8.65 34.64 -4.03
N ALA A 152 -8.14 35.51 -4.92
CA ALA A 152 -8.95 36.06 -6.00
C ALA A 152 -9.44 34.92 -6.92
N ALA A 153 -10.72 34.91 -7.27
CA ALA A 153 -11.24 33.94 -8.22
C ALA A 153 -10.53 34.03 -9.58
N ASP A 154 -10.37 32.87 -10.21
CA ASP A 154 -9.69 32.71 -11.50
C ASP A 154 -10.65 32.02 -12.45
N TYR A 155 -11.58 32.82 -12.99
CA TYR A 155 -12.65 32.33 -13.85
C TYR A 155 -12.09 31.74 -15.14
N ASP A 156 -11.08 32.37 -15.75
CA ASP A 156 -10.47 31.89 -17.00
C ASP A 156 -9.94 30.47 -16.85
N ARG A 157 -9.33 30.16 -15.69
CA ARG A 157 -8.78 28.84 -15.38
C ARG A 157 -9.84 27.76 -15.22
N VAL A 158 -11.04 28.07 -14.72
CA VAL A 158 -12.08 27.07 -14.47
C VAL A 158 -13.26 27.12 -15.44
N MET A 159 -13.32 28.13 -16.32
CA MET A 159 -14.45 28.38 -17.22
C MET A 159 -14.86 27.16 -18.05
N PRO A 160 -13.94 26.39 -18.67
CA PRO A 160 -14.34 25.24 -19.50
C PRO A 160 -15.16 24.20 -18.73
N TRP A 161 -14.89 24.03 -17.43
CA TRP A 161 -15.63 23.11 -16.57
C TRP A 161 -16.89 23.75 -15.98
N LEU A 162 -16.85 25.07 -15.73
CA LEU A 162 -18.00 25.83 -15.25
C LEU A 162 -19.11 25.87 -16.32
N GLU A 163 -18.76 26.10 -17.58
CA GLU A 163 -19.69 26.04 -18.71
C GLU A 163 -20.38 24.67 -18.79
N ASN A 164 -19.61 23.58 -18.66
CA ASN A 164 -20.18 22.23 -18.59
C ASN A 164 -21.16 22.07 -17.41
N ALA A 165 -20.87 22.66 -16.25
CA ALA A 165 -21.77 22.61 -15.10
C ALA A 165 -23.09 23.35 -15.36
N LEU A 166 -23.02 24.51 -16.02
CA LEU A 166 -24.18 25.31 -16.41
C LEU A 166 -25.01 24.59 -17.49
N GLU A 167 -24.37 23.90 -18.44
CA GLU A 167 -25.07 23.04 -19.40
C GLU A 167 -25.77 21.85 -18.72
N ARG A 168 -25.15 21.26 -17.69
CA ARG A 168 -25.74 20.16 -16.91
C ARG A 168 -26.90 20.62 -16.03
N MET A 169 -26.88 21.85 -15.54
CA MET A 169 -27.94 22.46 -14.72
C MET A 169 -28.36 23.82 -15.30
N PRO A 170 -29.14 23.84 -16.40
CA PRO A 170 -29.45 25.06 -17.15
C PRO A 170 -30.15 26.17 -16.37
N VAL A 171 -30.86 25.80 -15.29
CA VAL A 171 -31.49 26.78 -14.37
C VAL A 171 -30.48 27.72 -13.70
N PHE A 172 -29.17 27.42 -13.77
CA PHE A 172 -28.11 28.29 -13.27
C PHE A 172 -27.53 29.25 -14.32
N ALA A 173 -27.73 28.98 -15.62
CA ALA A 173 -26.99 29.64 -16.70
C ALA A 173 -27.23 31.16 -16.79
N GLU A 174 -28.43 31.61 -16.44
CA GLU A 174 -28.83 33.02 -16.49
C GLU A 174 -28.75 33.72 -15.11
N LEU A 175 -28.24 33.03 -14.08
CA LEU A 175 -28.12 33.56 -12.72
C LEU A 175 -26.75 34.20 -12.50
N GLY A 176 -26.70 35.26 -11.68
CA GLY A 176 -25.43 35.81 -11.21
C GLY A 176 -24.72 34.87 -10.24
N ILE A 177 -23.42 35.08 -10.06
CA ILE A 177 -22.64 34.47 -8.96
C ILE A 177 -22.57 35.48 -7.81
N LYS A 178 -23.20 35.17 -6.68
CA LYS A 178 -23.20 36.06 -5.50
C LYS A 178 -22.03 35.81 -4.56
N ARG A 179 -21.39 34.64 -4.67
CA ARG A 179 -20.18 34.29 -3.92
C ARG A 179 -19.32 33.32 -4.71
N ASP A 180 -18.09 33.72 -4.95
CA ASP A 180 -16.98 32.87 -5.35
C ASP A 180 -16.12 32.54 -4.13
N VAL A 181 -15.64 31.30 -4.06
CA VAL A 181 -14.70 30.86 -3.05
C VAL A 181 -13.56 30.17 -3.76
N HIS A 182 -12.37 30.72 -3.60
CA HIS A 182 -11.12 30.16 -4.07
C HIS A 182 -10.23 29.96 -2.84
N GLY A 183 -10.18 28.73 -2.33
CA GLY A 183 -9.58 28.42 -1.03
C GLY A 183 -8.54 27.31 -1.11
N ALA A 184 -7.69 27.20 -0.09
CA ALA A 184 -6.65 26.19 -0.02
C ALA A 184 -7.12 24.87 0.61
N ILE A 185 -6.67 23.76 0.04
CA ILE A 185 -6.88 22.39 0.52
C ILE A 185 -5.52 21.68 0.52
N SER A 186 -5.19 20.96 1.59
CA SER A 186 -3.92 20.20 1.64
C SER A 186 -4.03 18.87 0.89
N HIS A 187 -3.17 18.65 -0.08
CA HIS A 187 -3.07 17.43 -0.90
C HIS A 187 -1.76 16.69 -0.63
N PRO A 188 -1.81 15.47 -0.08
CA PRO A 188 -0.69 14.54 -0.07
C PRO A 188 -0.40 13.99 -1.47
N PRO A 189 0.80 13.45 -1.72
CA PRO A 189 1.23 12.98 -3.04
C PRO A 189 0.33 11.93 -3.72
N ASP A 190 -0.36 11.10 -2.93
CA ASP A 190 -1.28 10.06 -3.41
C ASP A 190 -2.76 10.41 -3.18
N GLY A 191 -3.01 11.58 -2.61
CA GLY A 191 -4.31 12.13 -2.26
C GLY A 191 -4.99 11.56 -1.02
N ASN A 192 -4.43 10.51 -0.42
CA ASN A 192 -4.91 9.99 0.84
C ASN A 192 -4.34 10.80 2.01
N PRO A 193 -5.10 11.02 3.09
CA PRO A 193 -4.61 11.75 4.25
C PRO A 193 -3.45 11.04 4.97
N LEU A 194 -2.78 11.78 5.83
CA LEU A 194 -1.72 11.28 6.73
C LEU A 194 -2.34 11.11 8.13
N VAL A 195 -2.80 9.90 8.43
CA VAL A 195 -3.51 9.54 9.67
C VAL A 195 -2.85 8.31 10.32
N GLY A 196 -2.24 8.49 11.49
CA GLY A 196 -1.59 7.41 12.23
C GLY A 196 -0.30 7.85 12.93
N PRO A 197 0.53 6.88 13.38
CA PRO A 197 1.82 7.18 14.01
C PRO A 197 2.75 7.93 13.05
N ALA A 198 3.44 8.96 13.54
CA ALA A 198 4.46 9.65 12.76
C ALA A 198 5.73 8.79 12.64
N PRO A 199 6.39 8.77 11.46
CA PRO A 199 7.58 7.95 11.23
C PRO A 199 8.70 8.31 12.21
N GLY A 200 9.33 7.29 12.80
CA GLY A 200 10.47 7.45 13.70
C GLY A 200 10.14 8.01 15.10
N MET A 201 8.88 8.34 15.39
CA MET A 201 8.50 9.03 16.63
C MET A 201 7.61 8.18 17.53
N ARG A 202 7.84 8.24 18.84
CA ARG A 202 6.95 7.65 19.86
C ARG A 202 5.91 8.66 20.29
N ASN A 203 4.64 8.27 20.27
CA ASN A 203 3.49 9.08 20.72
C ASN A 203 3.27 10.41 19.98
N TYR A 204 3.87 10.61 18.81
CA TYR A 204 3.49 11.66 17.88
C TYR A 204 2.60 11.06 16.80
N TRP A 205 1.46 11.69 16.54
CA TRP A 205 0.43 11.20 15.62
C TRP A 205 0.12 12.26 14.58
N CYS A 206 -0.09 11.84 13.33
CA CYS A 206 -0.56 12.69 12.25
C CYS A 206 -2.07 12.56 12.09
N CYS A 207 -2.73 13.67 11.78
CA CYS A 207 -4.12 13.75 11.36
C CYS A 207 -4.28 14.93 10.39
N CYS A 208 -3.63 14.86 9.23
CA CYS A 208 -3.43 16.00 8.34
C CYS A 208 -3.44 15.59 6.86
N GLY A 209 -3.37 16.57 5.95
CA GLY A 209 -3.36 16.31 4.50
C GLY A 209 -4.70 15.79 3.96
N THR A 210 -5.83 16.26 4.48
CA THR A 210 -7.14 15.70 4.10
C THR A 210 -7.84 16.59 3.08
N GLN A 211 -8.05 16.07 1.86
CA GLN A 211 -8.78 16.79 0.82
C GLN A 211 -10.29 16.81 1.02
N ILE A 212 -10.83 15.75 1.61
CA ILE A 212 -12.27 15.59 1.91
C ILE A 212 -12.45 15.60 3.43
N GLY A 213 -11.95 16.67 4.08
CA GLY A 213 -11.90 16.75 5.54
C GLY A 213 -13.26 16.60 6.23
N ILE A 214 -14.32 17.15 5.62
CA ILE A 214 -15.67 17.11 6.18
C ILE A 214 -16.31 15.72 6.04
N GLY A 215 -16.19 15.10 4.86
CA GLY A 215 -16.77 13.78 4.61
C GLY A 215 -16.01 12.64 5.30
N TRP A 216 -14.68 12.69 5.32
CA TRP A 216 -13.84 11.62 5.89
C TRP A 216 -13.45 11.84 7.35
N GLY A 217 -13.43 13.10 7.82
CA GLY A 217 -12.90 13.48 9.13
C GLY A 217 -13.46 12.68 10.30
N PRO A 218 -14.80 12.55 10.47
CA PRO A 218 -15.38 11.79 11.58
C PRO A 218 -14.95 10.31 11.61
N GLY A 219 -14.91 9.65 10.45
CA GLY A 219 -14.45 8.26 10.35
C GLY A 219 -12.96 8.11 10.66
N LEU A 220 -12.12 8.93 10.02
CA LEU A 220 -10.65 8.86 10.20
C LEU A 220 -10.22 9.16 11.64
N THR A 221 -10.82 10.18 12.27
CA THR A 221 -10.50 10.56 13.66
C THR A 221 -11.01 9.52 14.67
N ARG A 222 -12.12 8.84 14.40
CA ARG A 222 -12.57 7.69 15.20
C ARG A 222 -11.53 6.57 15.18
N GLU A 223 -11.03 6.21 14.01
CA GLU A 223 -10.01 5.16 13.87
C GLU A 223 -8.67 5.57 14.48
N LEU A 224 -8.26 6.84 14.32
CA LEU A 224 -7.07 7.37 15.00
C LEU A 224 -7.20 7.29 16.53
N ALA A 225 -8.35 7.70 17.08
CA ALA A 225 -8.59 7.63 18.52
C ALA A 225 -8.53 6.17 19.03
N ARG A 226 -9.13 5.23 18.31
CA ARG A 226 -9.03 3.79 18.63
C ARG A 226 -7.58 3.31 18.56
N TRP A 227 -6.83 3.74 17.56
CA TRP A 227 -5.42 3.39 17.41
C TRP A 227 -4.58 3.90 18.58
N MET A 228 -4.76 5.17 18.97
CA MET A 228 -4.06 5.76 20.12
C MET A 228 -4.38 5.02 21.42
N VAL A 229 -5.66 4.73 21.69
CA VAL A 229 -6.09 4.15 22.97
C VAL A 229 -5.81 2.65 23.04
N HIS A 230 -6.11 1.91 21.97
CA HIS A 230 -6.08 0.44 21.94
C HIS A 230 -4.85 -0.14 21.23
N GLY A 231 -4.06 0.69 20.55
CA GLY A 231 -2.86 0.28 19.82
C GLY A 231 -3.12 -0.28 18.43
N SER A 232 -4.38 -0.30 17.96
CA SER A 232 -4.74 -0.54 16.56
C SER A 232 -6.06 0.15 16.24
N ALA A 233 -6.25 0.51 14.97
CA ALA A 233 -7.57 0.80 14.42
C ALA A 233 -8.41 -0.48 14.27
N ASP A 234 -9.70 -0.34 13.95
CA ASP A 234 -10.58 -1.48 13.66
C ASP A 234 -10.66 -1.77 12.15
N ILE A 235 -10.25 -0.83 11.31
CA ILE A 235 -10.05 -1.00 9.86
C ILE A 235 -8.58 -0.77 9.47
N SER A 236 -8.25 -1.11 8.23
CA SER A 236 -6.93 -1.03 7.65
C SER A 236 -6.65 0.42 7.38
N MET A 237 -5.72 0.95 8.17
CA MET A 237 -5.26 2.33 8.00
C MET A 237 -4.04 2.40 7.09
N ARG A 238 -3.69 1.34 6.37
CA ARG A 238 -2.43 1.25 5.60
C ARG A 238 -2.28 2.36 4.58
N GLU A 239 -3.34 2.68 3.84
CA GLU A 239 -3.32 3.73 2.81
C GLU A 239 -3.34 5.15 3.39
N PHE A 240 -3.68 5.27 4.68
CA PHE A 240 -3.67 6.54 5.41
C PHE A 240 -2.44 6.70 6.31
N ASP A 241 -1.70 5.62 6.58
CA ASP A 241 -0.53 5.62 7.47
C ASP A 241 0.56 6.56 6.92
N PRO A 242 1.04 7.54 7.70
CA PRO A 242 2.09 8.47 7.25
C PRO A 242 3.39 7.77 6.85
N ARG A 243 3.65 6.58 7.40
CA ARG A 243 4.86 5.78 7.17
C ARG A 243 4.90 5.11 5.79
N ARG A 244 3.86 5.29 4.97
CA ARG A 244 3.85 4.85 3.56
C ARG A 244 4.73 5.71 2.64
N PHE A 245 5.22 6.85 3.13
CA PHE A 245 6.20 7.68 2.44
C PHE A 245 7.59 7.55 3.08
N GLY A 246 8.62 7.89 2.31
CA GLY A 246 10.01 7.91 2.75
C GLY A 246 10.70 9.24 2.44
N SER A 247 12.00 9.28 2.70
CA SER A 247 12.85 10.47 2.47
C SER A 247 12.78 11.00 1.03
N TYR A 248 12.48 10.14 0.05
CA TYR A 248 12.32 10.51 -1.35
C TYR A 248 11.19 11.51 -1.62
N ALA A 249 10.20 11.61 -0.72
CA ALA A 249 9.04 12.50 -0.88
C ALA A 249 9.40 13.96 -0.55
N THR A 250 10.39 14.51 -1.27
CA THR A 250 10.97 15.84 -1.07
C THR A 250 9.97 16.98 -1.32
N PRO A 251 10.25 18.22 -0.86
CA PRO A 251 9.38 19.37 -1.09
C PRO A 251 9.02 19.63 -2.56
N ASP A 252 9.98 19.49 -3.48
CA ASP A 252 9.71 19.68 -4.91
C ASP A 252 8.85 18.54 -5.47
N TRP A 253 9.12 17.31 -5.04
CA TRP A 253 8.39 16.13 -5.52
C TRP A 253 6.92 16.14 -5.06
N GLN A 254 6.65 16.49 -3.79
CA GLN A 254 5.27 16.58 -3.30
C GLN A 254 4.44 17.63 -4.04
N ILE A 255 5.03 18.71 -4.56
CA ILE A 255 4.33 19.73 -5.36
C ILE A 255 3.89 19.13 -6.70
N ILE A 256 4.80 18.42 -7.37
CA ILE A 256 4.51 17.72 -8.63
C ILE A 256 3.36 16.73 -8.43
N LYS A 257 3.42 15.94 -7.35
CA LYS A 257 2.43 14.90 -7.06
C LYS A 257 1.09 15.45 -6.60
N ALA A 258 1.07 16.53 -5.82
CA ALA A 258 -0.17 17.20 -5.42
C ALA A 258 -0.91 17.78 -6.63
N LYS A 259 -0.18 18.35 -7.60
CA LYS A 259 -0.75 18.82 -8.87
C LYS A 259 -1.33 17.67 -9.69
N GLU A 260 -0.59 16.56 -9.82
CA GLU A 260 -1.10 15.36 -10.50
C GLU A 260 -2.36 14.83 -9.81
N ASP A 261 -2.33 14.65 -8.49
CA ASP A 261 -3.44 14.15 -7.71
C ASP A 261 -4.71 15.02 -7.84
N TYR A 262 -4.55 16.34 -7.78
CA TYR A 262 -5.66 17.28 -7.99
C TYR A 262 -6.34 17.06 -9.34
N CYS A 263 -5.56 16.96 -10.42
CA CYS A 263 -6.10 16.72 -11.77
C CYS A 263 -6.74 15.32 -11.91
N LEU A 264 -6.30 14.34 -11.12
CA LEU A 264 -6.83 12.97 -11.12
C LEU A 264 -8.07 12.78 -10.24
N ARG A 265 -8.48 13.79 -9.45
CA ARG A 265 -9.54 13.64 -8.44
C ARG A 265 -10.87 13.09 -8.99
N HIS A 266 -11.18 13.46 -10.23
CA HIS A 266 -12.39 13.06 -10.96
C HIS A 266 -12.06 12.19 -12.19
N GLU A 267 -10.87 11.56 -12.22
CA GLU A 267 -10.52 10.57 -13.24
C GLU A 267 -11.06 9.18 -12.89
N ILE A 268 -11.21 8.34 -13.91
CA ILE A 268 -11.61 6.94 -13.71
C ILE A 268 -10.44 6.19 -13.07
N PRO A 269 -10.59 5.63 -11.85
CA PRO A 269 -9.54 4.90 -11.18
C PRO A 269 -9.46 3.48 -11.76
N PHE A 270 -8.89 3.36 -12.96
CA PHE A 270 -8.72 2.04 -13.57
C PHE A 270 -7.86 1.14 -12.67
N PRO A 271 -8.10 -0.19 -12.67
CA PRO A 271 -7.21 -1.14 -12.03
C PRO A 271 -5.78 -0.92 -12.49
N HIS A 272 -4.85 -0.94 -11.54
CA HIS A 272 -3.43 -0.72 -11.79
C HIS A 272 -3.08 0.64 -12.44
N PHE A 273 -3.93 1.65 -12.24
CA PHE A 273 -3.65 3.02 -12.66
C PHE A 273 -2.31 3.50 -12.09
N ASN A 274 -1.40 3.86 -12.99
CA ASN A 274 -0.04 4.23 -12.68
C ASN A 274 0.09 5.76 -12.73
N ARG A 275 0.51 6.35 -11.63
CA ARG A 275 0.78 7.79 -11.54
C ARG A 275 2.20 8.06 -12.06
N LEU A 276 2.33 8.94 -13.06
CA LEU A 276 3.56 9.11 -13.84
C LEU A 276 4.33 10.38 -13.49
N ALA A 277 3.67 11.40 -12.95
CA ALA A 277 4.33 12.67 -12.66
C ALA A 277 5.43 12.49 -11.60
N GLY A 278 6.58 13.14 -11.83
CA GLY A 278 7.72 13.13 -10.90
C GLY A 278 8.55 11.85 -10.93
N ARG A 279 8.36 10.96 -11.90
CA ARG A 279 9.13 9.71 -12.04
C ARG A 279 10.22 9.79 -13.12
N PRO A 280 11.30 9.01 -13.03
CA PRO A 280 11.59 8.01 -11.98
C PRO A 280 12.08 8.63 -10.66
N VAL A 281 11.73 8.02 -9.52
CA VAL A 281 12.12 8.56 -8.19
C VAL A 281 13.31 7.81 -7.58
N LYS A 282 13.17 6.52 -7.27
CA LYS A 282 14.24 5.64 -6.78
C LYS A 282 14.48 4.50 -7.79
N PRO A 283 15.02 4.79 -8.99
CA PRO A 283 15.30 3.75 -9.98
C PRO A 283 16.28 2.72 -9.41
N SER A 284 16.14 1.44 -9.76
CA SER A 284 17.18 0.45 -9.49
C SER A 284 18.37 0.64 -10.45
N PRO A 285 19.54 0.04 -10.20
CA PRO A 285 20.64 0.05 -11.16
C PRO A 285 20.30 -0.61 -12.51
N LEU A 286 19.23 -1.42 -12.55
CA LEU A 286 18.76 -2.11 -13.74
C LEU A 286 17.68 -1.34 -14.50
N PHE A 287 17.21 -0.20 -13.97
CA PHE A 287 16.07 0.54 -14.53
C PHE A 287 16.19 0.81 -16.03
N GLU A 288 17.27 1.47 -16.47
CA GLU A 288 17.47 1.77 -17.89
C GLU A 288 17.63 0.49 -18.73
N ARG A 289 18.37 -0.50 -18.20
CA ARG A 289 18.59 -1.77 -18.91
C ARG A 289 17.29 -2.52 -19.16
N LEU A 290 16.41 -2.57 -18.16
CA LEU A 290 15.13 -3.27 -18.28
C LEU A 290 14.15 -2.46 -19.12
N LYS A 291 14.19 -1.12 -19.03
CA LYS A 291 13.40 -0.23 -19.89
C LYS A 291 13.76 -0.41 -21.37
N GLU A 292 15.04 -0.54 -21.72
CA GLU A 292 15.49 -0.86 -23.08
C GLU A 292 14.98 -2.23 -23.58
N LYS A 293 14.75 -3.17 -22.66
CA LYS A 293 14.16 -4.49 -22.93
C LYS A 293 12.63 -4.48 -22.97
N GLY A 294 12.01 -3.31 -22.90
CA GLY A 294 10.55 -3.15 -22.97
C GLY A 294 9.84 -3.11 -21.62
N ALA A 295 10.55 -3.04 -20.48
CA ALA A 295 9.88 -2.95 -19.19
C ALA A 295 8.99 -1.71 -19.08
N VAL A 296 7.72 -1.92 -18.77
CA VAL A 296 6.85 -0.88 -18.23
C VAL A 296 7.01 -0.92 -16.71
N HIS A 297 7.33 0.21 -16.10
CA HIS A 297 7.64 0.28 -14.66
C HIS A 297 6.45 0.84 -13.86
N GLU A 298 6.29 0.36 -12.64
CA GLU A 298 5.46 0.96 -11.60
C GLU A 298 6.32 1.50 -10.45
N GLU A 299 5.77 2.46 -9.72
CA GLU A 299 6.39 3.00 -8.50
C GLU A 299 5.78 2.34 -7.26
N VAL A 300 6.64 1.91 -6.34
CA VAL A 300 6.24 1.45 -5.00
C VAL A 300 7.23 1.94 -3.95
N TYR A 301 6.78 2.77 -3.00
CA TYR A 301 7.63 3.36 -1.97
C TYR A 301 8.87 4.10 -2.55
N GLY A 302 8.64 4.84 -3.63
CA GLY A 302 9.62 5.53 -4.47
C GLY A 302 10.36 4.62 -5.46
N HIS A 303 10.37 3.30 -5.27
CA HIS A 303 11.13 2.38 -6.12
C HIS A 303 10.47 2.16 -7.47
N GLU A 304 11.25 2.24 -8.54
CA GLU A 304 10.82 1.84 -9.87
C GLU A 304 11.07 0.34 -10.05
N ARG A 305 10.01 -0.44 -10.30
CA ARG A 305 10.13 -1.87 -10.60
C ARG A 305 9.37 -2.25 -11.88
N PRO A 306 9.86 -3.19 -12.70
CA PRO A 306 9.11 -3.69 -13.85
C PRO A 306 7.79 -4.35 -13.41
N ARG A 307 6.66 -3.94 -14.01
CA ARG A 307 5.37 -4.62 -13.85
C ARG A 307 5.16 -5.71 -14.91
N TRP A 308 5.60 -5.45 -16.14
CA TRP A 308 5.57 -6.37 -17.28
C TRP A 308 6.49 -5.85 -18.40
N PHE A 309 6.74 -6.67 -19.42
CA PHE A 309 7.63 -6.35 -20.55
C PHE A 309 6.88 -6.29 -21.88
N ALA A 310 6.98 -5.15 -22.56
CA ALA A 310 6.42 -4.94 -23.88
C ALA A 310 7.18 -5.75 -24.94
N MET A 311 6.45 -6.60 -25.65
CA MET A 311 6.96 -7.46 -26.73
C MET A 311 5.91 -7.58 -27.85
N ASN A 312 6.30 -8.18 -28.97
CA ASN A 312 5.39 -8.53 -30.08
C ASN A 312 4.58 -7.33 -30.64
N GLY A 313 5.18 -6.12 -30.61
CA GLY A 313 4.54 -4.91 -31.13
C GLY A 313 3.52 -4.25 -30.19
N VAL A 314 3.33 -4.76 -28.97
CA VAL A 314 2.55 -4.05 -27.94
C VAL A 314 3.34 -2.83 -27.48
N GLU A 315 2.67 -1.68 -27.41
CA GLU A 315 3.29 -0.41 -27.02
C GLU A 315 3.74 -0.45 -25.55
N GLN A 316 4.96 0.04 -25.29
CA GLN A 316 5.56 0.15 -23.95
C GLN A 316 4.95 1.31 -23.14
N ARG A 317 3.67 1.16 -22.80
CA ARG A 317 2.92 2.04 -21.90
C ARG A 317 1.82 1.26 -21.21
N ASP A 318 1.23 1.83 -20.18
CA ASP A 318 0.09 1.22 -19.51
C ASP A 318 -1.14 1.11 -20.44
N HIS A 319 -1.82 -0.04 -20.35
CA HIS A 319 -3.09 -0.32 -21.03
C HIS A 319 -4.18 -0.47 -19.98
N TYR A 320 -4.95 0.59 -19.75
CA TYR A 320 -5.97 0.60 -18.70
C TYR A 320 -7.32 0.09 -19.21
N ALA A 321 -7.88 -0.88 -18.49
CA ALA A 321 -9.25 -1.30 -18.66
C ALA A 321 -9.72 -2.04 -17.40
N PHE A 322 -11.04 -2.14 -17.22
CA PHE A 322 -11.62 -3.04 -16.22
C PHE A 322 -11.71 -4.49 -16.71
N ARG A 323 -11.45 -4.72 -17.99
CA ARG A 323 -11.41 -6.03 -18.67
C ARG A 323 -9.97 -6.35 -19.08
N ARG A 324 -9.71 -7.58 -19.50
CA ARG A 324 -8.42 -8.00 -20.05
C ARG A 324 -8.00 -7.13 -21.23
N THR A 325 -6.70 -6.93 -21.34
CA THR A 325 -6.00 -6.15 -22.36
C THR A 325 -4.97 -7.04 -23.07
N PRO A 326 -4.25 -6.54 -24.08
CA PRO A 326 -3.12 -7.27 -24.66
C PRO A 326 -2.01 -7.62 -23.65
N VAL A 327 -1.92 -6.89 -22.53
CA VAL A 327 -0.91 -7.12 -21.48
C VAL A 327 -1.09 -8.48 -20.82
N ASP A 328 -2.32 -8.98 -20.67
CA ASP A 328 -2.62 -10.27 -20.03
C ASP A 328 -1.94 -11.45 -20.74
N ALA A 329 -1.87 -11.39 -22.08
CA ALA A 329 -1.17 -12.41 -22.87
C ALA A 329 0.36 -12.34 -22.69
N LEU A 330 0.92 -11.14 -22.51
CA LEU A 330 2.35 -10.95 -22.23
C LEU A 330 2.70 -11.45 -20.83
N VAL A 331 1.87 -11.15 -19.83
CA VAL A 331 2.01 -11.67 -18.47
C VAL A 331 1.90 -13.20 -18.46
N ALA A 332 1.02 -13.79 -19.25
CA ALA A 332 0.95 -15.24 -19.41
C ALA A 332 2.21 -15.85 -20.03
N GLU A 333 2.85 -15.17 -21.00
CA GLU A 333 4.17 -15.58 -21.52
C GLU A 333 5.26 -15.49 -20.46
N GLU A 334 5.30 -14.40 -19.69
CA GLU A 334 6.24 -14.25 -18.58
C GLU A 334 6.08 -15.39 -17.55
N CYS A 335 4.85 -15.69 -17.12
CA CYS A 335 4.57 -16.85 -16.26
C CYS A 335 5.06 -18.16 -16.88
N ARG A 336 4.76 -18.39 -18.17
CA ARG A 336 5.20 -19.60 -18.87
C ARG A 336 6.72 -19.70 -18.98
N ALA A 337 7.42 -18.59 -19.17
CA ALA A 337 8.89 -18.57 -19.16
C ALA A 337 9.44 -19.05 -17.81
N VAL A 338 8.86 -18.63 -16.69
CA VAL A 338 9.26 -19.10 -15.37
C VAL A 338 8.91 -20.57 -15.15
N ARG A 339 7.70 -21.00 -15.54
CA ARG A 339 7.21 -22.39 -15.36
C ARG A 339 7.99 -23.41 -16.18
N GLU A 340 8.33 -23.08 -17.42
CA GLU A 340 8.93 -24.04 -18.37
C GLU A 340 10.44 -23.90 -18.52
N ARG A 341 11.01 -22.73 -18.20
CA ARG A 341 12.40 -22.38 -18.48
C ARG A 341 13.09 -21.76 -17.26
N VAL A 342 13.32 -20.46 -17.30
CA VAL A 342 13.92 -19.66 -16.24
C VAL A 342 13.55 -18.19 -16.44
N GLY A 343 13.10 -17.56 -15.38
CA GLY A 343 12.83 -16.14 -15.30
C GLY A 343 13.82 -15.42 -14.39
N LEU A 344 14.12 -14.17 -14.72
CA LEU A 344 14.87 -13.24 -13.89
C LEU A 344 13.99 -12.01 -13.59
N MET A 345 13.89 -11.62 -12.33
CA MET A 345 13.13 -10.44 -11.92
C MET A 345 13.97 -9.52 -11.04
N ASP A 346 13.88 -8.22 -11.29
CA ASP A 346 14.40 -7.21 -10.37
C ASP A 346 13.46 -7.05 -9.18
N ILE A 347 13.92 -7.53 -8.01
CA ILE A 347 13.22 -7.40 -6.72
C ILE A 347 13.94 -6.40 -5.80
N SER A 348 14.72 -5.47 -6.38
CA SER A 348 15.44 -4.44 -5.64
C SER A 348 14.52 -3.52 -4.82
N ALA A 349 13.23 -3.45 -5.15
CA ALA A 349 12.25 -2.67 -4.39
C ALA A 349 11.96 -3.23 -2.98
N PHE A 350 12.22 -4.52 -2.69
CA PHE A 350 11.95 -5.04 -1.35
C PHE A 350 12.73 -4.29 -0.26
N THR A 351 12.10 -4.11 0.89
CA THR A 351 12.75 -3.57 2.09
C THR A 351 13.83 -4.53 2.55
N LYS A 352 14.99 -4.01 2.93
CA LYS A 352 16.14 -4.80 3.39
C LYS A 352 16.66 -4.19 4.69
N VAL A 353 16.55 -4.90 5.80
CA VAL A 353 17.00 -4.40 7.12
C VAL A 353 17.94 -5.41 7.77
N GLU A 354 19.13 -4.96 8.15
CA GLU A 354 20.04 -5.72 8.99
C GLU A 354 19.80 -5.39 10.46
N VAL A 355 19.71 -6.43 11.30
CA VAL A 355 19.68 -6.32 12.76
C VAL A 355 20.87 -7.12 13.30
N SER A 356 21.78 -6.44 13.96
CA SER A 356 23.04 -7.02 14.44
C SER A 356 23.39 -6.58 15.86
N GLY A 357 24.24 -7.34 16.53
CA GLY A 357 24.64 -7.11 17.92
C GLY A 357 24.26 -8.30 18.83
N PRO A 358 24.86 -8.38 20.02
CA PRO A 358 24.73 -9.55 20.91
C PRO A 358 23.27 -9.86 21.30
N ASP A 359 22.40 -8.84 21.33
CA ASP A 359 20.99 -9.00 21.68
C ASP A 359 20.05 -9.04 20.46
N ALA A 360 20.59 -9.10 19.23
CA ALA A 360 19.78 -9.10 18.00
C ALA A 360 18.79 -10.28 17.97
N GLY A 361 19.26 -11.47 18.37
CA GLY A 361 18.40 -12.65 18.48
C GLY A 361 17.34 -12.51 19.56
N ALA A 362 17.67 -11.88 20.70
CA ALA A 362 16.73 -11.67 21.81
C ALA A 362 15.61 -10.71 21.42
N LEU A 363 15.96 -9.55 20.82
CA LEU A 363 15.00 -8.58 20.31
C LEU A 363 14.07 -9.23 19.29
N LEU A 364 14.62 -9.83 18.23
CA LEU A 364 13.83 -10.42 17.17
C LEU A 364 12.96 -11.57 17.66
N ASN A 365 13.46 -12.41 18.58
CA ASN A 365 12.67 -13.51 19.13
C ASN A 365 11.44 -13.01 19.88
N ARG A 366 11.47 -11.83 20.48
CA ARG A 366 10.29 -11.25 21.15
C ARG A 366 9.30 -10.60 20.17
N LEU A 367 9.74 -10.23 18.96
CA LEU A 367 8.90 -9.49 18.00
C LEU A 367 8.28 -10.35 16.90
N VAL A 368 8.91 -11.47 16.56
CA VAL A 368 8.41 -12.35 15.51
C VAL A 368 7.61 -13.53 16.08
N ALA A 369 6.49 -13.85 15.46
CA ALA A 369 5.61 -14.93 15.91
C ALA A 369 6.21 -16.35 15.73
N ASN A 370 7.15 -16.52 14.79
CA ASN A 370 7.77 -17.81 14.49
C ASN A 370 9.04 -18.05 15.36
N ARG A 371 9.58 -19.26 15.34
CA ARG A 371 10.89 -19.58 15.93
C ARG A 371 12.00 -19.06 15.03
N LEU A 372 12.93 -18.29 15.58
CA LEU A 372 14.10 -17.84 14.83
C LEU A 372 14.95 -19.02 14.31
N PRO A 373 15.67 -18.85 13.18
CA PRO A 373 16.59 -19.86 12.70
C PRO A 373 17.70 -20.15 13.71
N LYS A 374 17.91 -21.43 14.01
CA LYS A 374 18.93 -21.85 15.00
C LYS A 374 20.37 -21.78 14.50
N LYS A 375 20.58 -21.88 13.19
CA LYS A 375 21.91 -21.93 12.58
C LYS A 375 22.08 -20.76 11.59
N PRO A 376 23.30 -20.22 11.45
CA PRO A 376 23.63 -19.37 10.32
C PRO A 376 23.24 -20.02 8.99
N GLY A 377 22.74 -19.20 8.07
CA GLY A 377 22.14 -19.62 6.81
C GLY A 377 20.70 -20.10 6.93
N GLY A 378 20.07 -20.16 8.11
CA GLY A 378 18.66 -20.55 8.21
C GLY A 378 17.72 -19.40 7.81
N ILE A 379 16.62 -19.74 7.12
CA ILE A 379 15.57 -18.80 6.70
C ILE A 379 14.23 -19.22 7.32
N ILE A 380 13.45 -18.24 7.76
CA ILE A 380 12.03 -18.41 8.11
C ILE A 380 11.17 -17.32 7.47
N LEU A 381 9.89 -17.62 7.32
CA LEU A 381 8.84 -16.63 7.10
C LEU A 381 8.11 -16.41 8.44
N THR A 382 7.78 -15.17 8.76
CA THR A 382 7.13 -14.82 10.03
C THR A 382 6.37 -13.50 9.94
N HIS A 383 5.60 -13.21 10.99
CA HIS A 383 4.78 -12.02 11.11
C HIS A 383 5.22 -11.23 12.34
N LEU A 384 5.17 -9.90 12.22
CA LEU A 384 5.31 -8.99 13.35
C LEU A 384 3.90 -8.46 13.67
N LEU A 385 3.52 -8.53 14.94
CA LEU A 385 2.17 -8.21 15.39
C LEU A 385 2.19 -7.01 16.32
N ASN A 386 1.09 -6.27 16.41
CA ASN A 386 0.90 -5.31 17.49
C ASN A 386 0.38 -6.00 18.77
N ARG A 387 0.23 -5.22 19.85
CA ARG A 387 -0.25 -5.72 21.15
C ARG A 387 -1.65 -6.36 21.11
N ARG A 388 -2.47 -6.07 20.08
CA ARG A 388 -3.79 -6.68 19.86
C ARG A 388 -3.72 -7.95 19.00
N GLY A 389 -2.52 -8.45 18.69
CA GLY A 389 -2.33 -9.65 17.86
C GLY A 389 -2.66 -9.45 16.38
N ARG A 390 -2.84 -8.19 15.93
CA ARG A 390 -3.08 -7.87 14.52
C ARG A 390 -1.77 -7.80 13.75
N ILE A 391 -1.81 -8.17 12.47
CA ILE A 391 -0.62 -8.27 11.62
C ILE A 391 -0.16 -6.88 11.18
N GLU A 392 1.04 -6.46 11.60
CA GLU A 392 1.62 -5.19 11.15
C GLU A 392 2.34 -5.34 9.80
N LEU A 393 3.06 -6.46 9.64
CA LEU A 393 3.73 -6.88 8.40
C LEU A 393 4.17 -8.35 8.47
N GLU A 394 4.43 -8.93 7.30
CA GLU A 394 5.12 -10.21 7.11
C GLU A 394 6.58 -9.95 6.69
N ALA A 395 7.51 -10.76 7.19
CA ALA A 395 8.92 -10.68 6.84
C ALA A 395 9.57 -12.06 6.71
N THR A 396 10.50 -12.16 5.76
CA THR A 396 11.50 -13.23 5.71
C THR A 396 12.66 -12.85 6.62
N VAL A 397 13.03 -13.73 7.56
CA VAL A 397 14.19 -13.54 8.44
C VAL A 397 15.27 -14.53 8.07
N VAL A 398 16.45 -14.03 7.76
CA VAL A 398 17.67 -14.81 7.47
C VAL A 398 18.67 -14.60 8.60
N ARG A 399 19.16 -15.69 9.20
CA ARG A 399 20.27 -15.62 10.15
C ARG A 399 21.60 -15.66 9.40
N LEU A 400 22.24 -14.52 9.16
CA LEU A 400 23.49 -14.43 8.40
C LEU A 400 24.70 -14.91 9.23
N ALA A 401 24.72 -14.63 10.53
CA ALA A 401 25.74 -15.09 11.48
C ALA A 401 25.10 -15.29 12.87
N GLU A 402 25.90 -15.59 13.89
CA GLU A 402 25.41 -15.80 15.26
C GLU A 402 24.54 -14.63 15.75
N ASP A 403 25.08 -13.40 15.61
CA ASP A 403 24.50 -12.14 16.10
C ASP A 403 24.15 -11.18 14.95
N ARG A 404 23.80 -11.73 13.79
CA ARG A 404 23.49 -10.96 12.57
C ARG A 404 22.33 -11.56 11.82
N PHE A 405 21.25 -10.79 11.72
CA PHE A 405 20.01 -11.15 11.04
C PHE A 405 19.71 -10.15 9.94
N TYR A 406 19.02 -10.62 8.91
CA TYR A 406 18.64 -9.85 7.74
C TYR A 406 17.16 -10.10 7.45
N LEU A 407 16.38 -9.02 7.42
CA LEU A 407 14.95 -9.03 7.24
C LEU A 407 14.60 -8.48 5.86
N VAL A 408 13.69 -9.18 5.18
CA VAL A 408 13.15 -8.78 3.88
C VAL A 408 11.62 -8.72 3.96
N CYS A 409 11.03 -7.61 3.55
CA CYS A 409 9.57 -7.47 3.44
C CYS A 409 9.19 -6.56 2.27
N ALA A 410 7.89 -6.36 2.03
CA ALA A 410 7.40 -5.46 0.99
C ALA A 410 7.96 -4.03 1.15
N ALA A 411 8.17 -3.34 0.02
CA ALA A 411 8.77 -2.00 -0.04
C ALA A 411 8.05 -0.98 0.87
N LEU A 412 6.72 -0.96 0.79
CA LEU A 412 5.86 -0.03 1.55
C LEU A 412 5.88 -0.22 3.07
N PHE A 413 6.49 -1.31 3.58
CA PHE A 413 6.63 -1.57 5.01
C PHE A 413 7.96 -1.08 5.60
N GLU A 414 8.84 -0.42 4.83
CA GLU A 414 10.17 -0.03 5.31
C GLU A 414 10.14 0.75 6.64
N GLN A 415 9.45 1.89 6.67
CA GLN A 415 9.36 2.72 7.87
C GLN A 415 8.62 2.00 8.99
N ARG A 416 7.57 1.24 8.65
CA ARG A 416 6.82 0.47 9.65
C ARG A 416 7.71 -0.59 10.31
N LEU A 417 8.56 -1.29 9.56
CA LEU A 417 9.51 -2.25 10.09
C LEU A 417 10.55 -1.58 10.98
N LEU A 418 11.14 -0.47 10.52
CA LEU A 418 12.12 0.29 11.29
C LEU A 418 11.53 0.80 12.61
N ASP A 419 10.33 1.39 12.56
CA ASP A 419 9.60 1.84 13.74
C ASP A 419 9.25 0.69 14.67
N HIS A 420 8.77 -0.43 14.14
CA HIS A 420 8.40 -1.58 14.96
C HIS A 420 9.61 -2.14 15.71
N LEU A 421 10.77 -2.23 15.07
CA LEU A 421 12.01 -2.67 15.71
C LEU A 421 12.53 -1.64 16.72
N ALA A 422 12.55 -0.36 16.37
CA ALA A 422 13.08 0.71 17.22
C ALA A 422 12.20 0.96 18.46
N GLN A 423 10.88 0.99 18.29
CA GLN A 423 9.94 1.29 19.38
C GLN A 423 9.79 0.13 20.36
N ASN A 424 10.05 -1.10 19.93
CA ASN A 424 10.00 -2.26 20.83
C ASN A 424 11.38 -2.65 21.40
N ARG A 425 12.46 -1.95 21.04
CA ARG A 425 13.74 -2.04 21.74
C ARG A 425 13.59 -1.44 23.14
N VAL A 426 14.08 -2.14 24.15
CA VAL A 426 14.02 -1.72 25.55
C VAL A 426 15.42 -1.42 26.07
N GLN A 427 16.28 -2.44 26.14
CA GLN A 427 17.67 -2.33 26.62
C GLN A 427 18.66 -3.12 25.77
N GLU A 428 18.18 -3.82 24.73
CA GLU A 428 19.00 -4.67 23.88
C GLU A 428 20.13 -3.87 23.21
N ASP A 429 21.35 -4.39 23.23
CA ASP A 429 22.47 -3.86 22.46
C ASP A 429 22.37 -4.36 21.01
N VAL A 430 21.71 -3.55 20.19
CA VAL A 430 21.45 -3.83 18.77
C VAL A 430 21.74 -2.62 17.91
N THR A 431 22.20 -2.90 16.69
CA THR A 431 22.29 -1.97 15.57
C THR A 431 21.31 -2.40 14.50
N ILE A 432 20.41 -1.49 14.12
CA ILE A 432 19.43 -1.68 13.04
C ILE A 432 19.88 -0.80 11.86
N ARG A 433 20.06 -1.39 10.68
CA ARG A 433 20.45 -0.66 9.46
C ARG A 433 19.49 -0.96 8.33
N CYS A 434 18.89 0.10 7.78
CA CYS A 434 18.19 -0.01 6.50
C CYS A 434 19.22 -0.10 5.37
N LEU A 435 19.09 -1.11 4.52
CA LEU A 435 19.99 -1.41 3.40
C LEU A 435 19.30 -1.26 2.05
N SER A 436 18.02 -0.89 1.99
CA SER A 436 17.22 -0.86 0.76
C SER A 436 17.78 0.03 -0.35
N GLU A 437 18.54 1.09 -0.01
CA GLU A 437 19.21 1.96 -0.99
C GLU A 437 20.63 1.51 -1.32
N ALA A 438 21.28 0.75 -0.44
CA ALA A 438 22.65 0.27 -0.62
C ALA A 438 22.71 -1.13 -1.25
N TRP A 439 21.59 -1.86 -1.26
CA TRP A 439 21.50 -3.24 -1.74
C TRP A 439 20.38 -3.42 -2.76
N SER A 440 20.72 -4.13 -3.83
CA SER A 440 19.78 -4.64 -4.83
C SER A 440 19.42 -6.09 -4.54
N ALA A 441 18.38 -6.58 -5.22
CA ALA A 441 18.05 -7.99 -5.18
C ALA A 441 17.47 -8.46 -6.52
N LEU A 442 17.79 -9.70 -6.90
CA LEU A 442 17.27 -10.37 -8.09
C LEU A 442 16.59 -11.68 -7.70
N ALA A 443 15.55 -12.08 -8.40
CA ALA A 443 14.92 -13.39 -8.25
C ALA A 443 15.13 -14.22 -9.51
N LEU A 444 15.81 -15.36 -9.39
CA LEU A 444 16.03 -16.31 -10.48
C LEU A 444 15.16 -17.54 -10.21
N ASN A 445 14.14 -17.78 -11.04
CA ASN A 445 13.14 -18.82 -10.81
C ASN A 445 12.90 -19.68 -12.04
N GLY A 446 12.58 -20.94 -11.85
CA GLY A 446 12.19 -21.88 -12.90
C GLY A 446 13.02 -23.17 -12.89
N PRO A 447 12.58 -24.20 -13.62
CA PRO A 447 13.25 -25.51 -13.65
C PRO A 447 14.69 -25.46 -14.16
N ARG A 448 15.07 -24.42 -14.93
CA ARG A 448 16.44 -24.19 -15.41
C ARG A 448 17.26 -23.24 -14.54
N ALA A 449 16.71 -22.68 -13.46
CA ALA A 449 17.41 -21.72 -12.59
C ALA A 449 18.74 -22.25 -12.05
N ARG A 450 18.79 -23.54 -11.69
CA ARG A 450 20.04 -24.16 -11.22
C ARG A 450 21.09 -24.28 -12.32
N ASP A 451 20.68 -24.64 -13.53
CA ASP A 451 21.60 -24.77 -14.67
C ASP A 451 22.25 -23.42 -14.98
N VAL A 452 21.47 -22.33 -14.93
CA VAL A 452 21.97 -20.95 -15.07
C VAL A 452 22.92 -20.58 -13.94
N LEU A 453 22.51 -20.76 -12.68
CA LEU A 453 23.31 -20.34 -11.54
C LEU A 453 24.63 -21.12 -11.45
N ALA A 454 24.62 -22.43 -11.75
CA ALA A 454 25.82 -23.27 -11.77
C ALA A 454 26.86 -22.84 -12.80
N ALA A 455 26.45 -22.20 -13.90
CA ALA A 455 27.38 -21.65 -14.87
C ALA A 455 28.06 -20.35 -14.40
N CYS A 456 27.57 -19.74 -13.32
CA CYS A 456 28.05 -18.47 -12.79
C CYS A 456 28.81 -18.57 -11.47
N THR A 457 28.87 -19.76 -10.84
CA THR A 457 29.49 -19.96 -9.53
C THR A 457 30.09 -21.36 -9.38
N ASP A 458 31.15 -21.49 -8.58
CA ASP A 458 31.75 -22.79 -8.20
C ASP A 458 31.06 -23.42 -6.98
N ALA A 459 30.09 -22.74 -6.37
CA ALA A 459 29.37 -23.26 -5.21
C ALA A 459 28.49 -24.46 -5.58
N ALA A 460 28.46 -25.48 -4.72
CA ALA A 460 27.54 -26.62 -4.91
C ALA A 460 26.09 -26.19 -4.67
N LEU A 461 25.20 -26.48 -5.63
CA LEU A 461 23.80 -26.04 -5.65
C LEU A 461 22.78 -27.17 -5.54
N ASP A 462 23.24 -28.41 -5.36
CA ASP A 462 22.36 -29.57 -5.15
C ASP A 462 21.61 -29.47 -3.81
N ASN A 463 20.55 -30.26 -3.65
CA ASN A 463 19.72 -30.22 -2.44
C ASN A 463 20.48 -30.51 -1.15
N ARG A 464 21.56 -31.29 -1.18
CA ARG A 464 22.33 -31.60 0.02
C ARG A 464 23.20 -30.40 0.42
N ALA A 465 23.85 -29.76 -0.54
CA ALA A 465 24.72 -28.62 -0.31
C ALA A 465 23.95 -27.33 0.02
N PHE A 466 22.86 -27.06 -0.70
CA PHE A 466 22.12 -25.80 -0.59
C PHE A 466 20.62 -26.08 -0.40
N ARG A 467 20.21 -26.44 0.81
CA ARG A 467 18.83 -26.88 1.12
C ARG A 467 17.77 -25.78 0.95
N TRP A 468 16.52 -26.17 0.71
CA TRP A 468 15.36 -25.28 0.76
C TRP A 468 15.30 -24.49 2.09
N LEU A 469 14.96 -23.20 2.02
CA LEU A 469 14.95 -22.25 3.15
C LEU A 469 16.31 -22.14 3.86
N THR A 470 17.38 -22.17 3.06
CA THR A 470 18.70 -21.79 3.55
C THR A 470 19.31 -20.67 2.70
N ALA A 471 20.30 -20.01 3.26
CA ALA A 471 21.05 -18.90 2.69
C ALA A 471 22.54 -19.20 2.82
N GLN A 472 23.30 -18.81 1.80
CA GLN A 472 24.76 -18.83 1.84
C GLN A 472 25.32 -17.73 0.95
N GLN A 473 26.56 -17.34 1.21
CA GLN A 473 27.28 -16.41 0.34
C GLN A 473 27.99 -17.20 -0.75
N ILE A 474 27.75 -16.85 -2.01
CA ILE A 474 28.42 -17.43 -3.17
C ILE A 474 29.06 -16.32 -4.00
N THR A 475 29.96 -16.67 -4.91
CA THR A 475 30.59 -15.71 -5.82
C THR A 475 29.92 -15.79 -7.19
N ILE A 476 29.53 -14.65 -7.75
CA ILE A 476 29.01 -14.50 -9.11
C ILE A 476 29.68 -13.29 -9.76
N ALA A 477 30.22 -13.45 -10.97
CA ALA A 477 30.94 -12.40 -11.68
C ALA A 477 32.08 -11.75 -10.84
N GLY A 478 32.71 -12.51 -9.96
CA GLY A 478 33.76 -12.02 -9.05
C GLY A 478 33.24 -11.28 -7.80
N HIS A 479 31.92 -11.16 -7.62
CA HIS A 479 31.32 -10.46 -6.49
C HIS A 479 30.69 -11.42 -5.48
N PRO A 480 30.84 -11.16 -4.17
CA PRO A 480 30.15 -11.94 -3.15
C PRO A 480 28.65 -11.56 -3.11
N VAL A 481 27.79 -12.58 -3.23
CA VAL A 481 26.34 -12.44 -3.30
C VAL A 481 25.72 -13.29 -2.19
N TRP A 482 24.85 -12.70 -1.38
CA TRP A 482 24.02 -13.49 -0.48
C TRP A 482 22.89 -14.10 -1.27
N THR A 483 22.87 -15.43 -1.34
CA THR A 483 21.90 -16.17 -2.12
C THR A 483 20.97 -16.93 -1.18
N PHE A 484 19.67 -16.75 -1.35
CA PHE A 484 18.62 -17.33 -0.50
C PHE A 484 17.83 -18.33 -1.33
N ARG A 485 17.80 -19.60 -0.92
CA ARG A 485 17.03 -20.63 -1.62
C ARG A 485 15.58 -20.61 -1.17
N LEU A 486 14.80 -19.77 -1.83
CA LEU A 486 13.35 -19.61 -1.68
C LEU A 486 12.76 -19.06 -2.99
N SER A 487 11.44 -19.15 -3.17
CA SER A 487 10.76 -18.66 -4.37
C SER A 487 9.32 -18.26 -4.08
N TYR A 488 8.99 -16.99 -4.35
CA TYR A 488 7.61 -16.51 -4.32
C TYR A 488 6.82 -16.90 -5.58
N ALA A 489 7.52 -17.24 -6.68
CA ALA A 489 6.91 -17.80 -7.88
C ALA A 489 6.51 -19.28 -7.70
N GLY A 490 7.02 -19.94 -6.66
CA GLY A 490 6.76 -21.35 -6.37
C GLY A 490 7.49 -22.35 -7.25
N GLU A 491 8.60 -21.92 -7.86
CA GLU A 491 9.50 -22.78 -8.64
C GLU A 491 10.81 -23.04 -7.90
N LEU A 492 11.63 -23.94 -8.42
CA LEU A 492 13.06 -23.95 -8.09
C LEU A 492 13.64 -22.56 -8.35
N GLY A 493 14.31 -21.98 -7.35
CA GLY A 493 14.85 -20.65 -7.51
C GLY A 493 15.61 -20.14 -6.30
N TRP A 494 16.20 -18.96 -6.50
CA TRP A 494 16.94 -18.22 -5.50
C TRP A 494 16.69 -16.72 -5.60
N GLU A 495 16.67 -16.06 -4.45
CA GLU A 495 16.86 -14.61 -4.36
C GLU A 495 18.35 -14.31 -4.18
N LEU A 496 18.86 -13.33 -4.92
CA LEU A 496 20.26 -12.92 -4.92
C LEU A 496 20.34 -11.49 -4.41
N HIS A 497 20.78 -11.32 -3.17
CA HIS A 497 20.96 -10.03 -2.49
C HIS A 497 22.39 -9.54 -2.66
N ILE A 498 22.53 -8.36 -3.27
CA ILE A 498 23.78 -7.89 -3.88
C ILE A 498 24.01 -6.44 -3.45
N PRO A 499 25.24 -6.03 -3.06
CA PRO A 499 25.59 -4.62 -2.98
C PRO A 499 25.25 -3.90 -4.30
N ARG A 500 24.58 -2.76 -4.20
CA ARG A 500 23.91 -2.11 -5.34
C ARG A 500 24.84 -1.89 -6.53
N GLU A 501 26.09 -1.51 -6.29
CA GLU A 501 27.12 -1.26 -7.29
C GLU A 501 27.49 -2.49 -8.15
N ASN A 502 27.24 -3.71 -7.66
CA ASN A 502 27.59 -4.96 -8.35
C ASN A 502 26.41 -5.59 -9.11
N SER A 503 25.20 -5.04 -8.95
CA SER A 503 23.95 -5.62 -9.46
C SER A 503 23.93 -5.81 -10.98
N LEU A 504 24.42 -4.84 -11.75
CA LEU A 504 24.51 -4.91 -13.21
C LEU A 504 25.41 -6.06 -13.67
N ALA A 505 26.60 -6.21 -13.06
CA ALA A 505 27.54 -7.28 -13.40
C ALA A 505 26.96 -8.67 -13.11
N VAL A 506 26.27 -8.82 -11.97
CA VAL A 506 25.60 -10.07 -11.59
C VAL A 506 24.44 -10.38 -12.55
N TYR A 507 23.60 -9.39 -12.87
CA TYR A 507 22.52 -9.54 -13.83
C TYR A 507 23.04 -9.95 -15.21
N ASP A 508 24.09 -9.29 -15.73
CA ASP A 508 24.66 -9.58 -17.04
C ASP A 508 25.26 -10.99 -17.12
N ALA A 509 25.91 -11.45 -16.05
CA ALA A 509 26.43 -12.82 -15.97
C ALA A 509 25.30 -13.87 -15.99
N LEU A 510 24.24 -13.65 -15.18
CA LEU A 510 23.07 -14.53 -15.16
C LEU A 510 22.34 -14.55 -16.50
N TRP A 511 22.19 -13.39 -17.14
CA TRP A 511 21.53 -13.25 -18.43
C TRP A 511 22.30 -13.99 -19.54
N ALA A 512 23.62 -13.82 -19.58
CA ALA A 512 24.47 -14.51 -20.54
C ALA A 512 24.41 -16.03 -20.35
N ALA A 513 24.52 -16.52 -19.11
CA ALA A 513 24.40 -17.94 -18.77
C ALA A 513 23.00 -18.51 -19.04
N GLY A 514 21.96 -17.69 -18.88
CA GLY A 514 20.57 -18.06 -19.10
C GLY A 514 20.13 -18.09 -20.56
N THR A 515 20.86 -17.43 -21.46
CA THR A 515 20.49 -17.33 -22.89
C THR A 515 20.30 -18.71 -23.56
N PRO A 516 21.21 -19.70 -23.40
CA PRO A 516 21.01 -21.05 -23.94
C PRO A 516 19.80 -21.80 -23.34
N HIS A 517 19.29 -21.34 -22.20
CA HIS A 517 18.15 -21.92 -21.49
C HIS A 517 16.84 -21.17 -21.75
N GLY A 518 16.85 -20.15 -22.61
CA GLY A 518 15.67 -19.33 -22.93
C GLY A 518 15.21 -18.47 -21.77
N ILE A 519 16.16 -17.88 -21.02
CA ILE A 519 15.88 -16.93 -19.95
C ILE A 519 15.03 -15.75 -20.44
N ALA A 520 14.07 -15.35 -19.62
CA ALA A 520 13.25 -14.15 -19.84
C ALA A 520 13.25 -13.28 -18.59
N ASP A 521 13.10 -11.97 -18.76
CA ASP A 521 12.70 -11.14 -17.63
C ASP A 521 11.21 -11.29 -17.38
N TYR A 522 10.78 -11.12 -16.13
CA TYR A 522 9.37 -11.05 -15.78
C TYR A 522 9.13 -9.98 -14.72
N GLY A 523 7.92 -9.42 -14.72
CA GLY A 523 7.54 -8.30 -13.85
C GLY A 523 6.66 -8.71 -12.68
N SER A 524 6.24 -7.71 -11.90
CA SER A 524 5.38 -7.88 -10.74
C SER A 524 4.01 -8.49 -11.08
N PHE A 525 3.52 -8.36 -12.31
CA PHE A 525 2.23 -8.92 -12.72
C PHE A 525 2.29 -10.44 -12.85
N ALA A 526 3.33 -10.94 -13.52
CA ALA A 526 3.59 -12.37 -13.59
C ALA A 526 3.87 -12.95 -12.21
N MET A 527 4.62 -12.24 -11.36
CA MET A 527 4.83 -12.64 -9.97
C MET A 527 3.51 -12.73 -9.19
N ASN A 528 2.61 -11.76 -9.34
CA ASN A 528 1.29 -11.79 -8.68
C ASN A 528 0.41 -12.94 -9.19
N ALA A 529 0.43 -13.25 -10.49
CA ALA A 529 -0.29 -14.42 -11.00
C ALA A 529 0.27 -15.73 -10.42
N MET A 530 1.60 -15.90 -10.42
CA MET A 530 2.26 -17.11 -9.93
C MET A 530 2.09 -17.31 -8.42
N ARG A 531 2.16 -16.24 -7.60
CA ARG A 531 1.92 -16.35 -6.15
C ARG A 531 0.47 -16.72 -5.84
N MET A 532 -0.48 -16.24 -6.63
CA MET A 532 -1.89 -16.59 -6.50
C MET A 532 -2.09 -18.08 -6.79
N GLU A 533 -1.50 -18.62 -7.86
CA GLU A 533 -1.53 -20.06 -8.16
C GLU A 533 -0.97 -20.93 -7.01
N LYS A 534 0.05 -20.43 -6.31
CA LYS A 534 0.65 -21.06 -5.14
C LYS A 534 -0.13 -20.88 -3.84
N GLY A 535 -1.23 -20.13 -3.84
CA GLY A 535 -1.97 -19.81 -2.62
C GLY A 535 -1.11 -19.05 -1.61
N PHE A 536 -0.19 -18.21 -2.08
CA PHE A 536 0.60 -17.34 -1.21
C PHE A 536 -0.14 -16.02 -0.97
N LYS A 537 -0.44 -15.77 0.31
CA LYS A 537 -1.06 -14.53 0.77
C LYS A 537 -0.08 -13.36 0.56
N GLY A 538 -0.62 -12.18 0.30
CA GLY A 538 0.14 -10.95 0.12
C GLY A 538 -0.31 -9.86 1.09
N ALA A 539 0.19 -8.66 0.89
CA ALA A 539 -0.14 -7.52 1.75
C ALA A 539 -1.64 -7.16 1.75
N GLY A 540 -2.42 -7.56 0.73
CA GLY A 540 -3.88 -7.40 0.71
C GLY A 540 -4.57 -8.24 1.79
N GLU A 541 -4.11 -9.48 1.97
CA GLU A 541 -4.65 -10.42 2.95
C GLU A 541 -4.08 -10.20 4.36
N LEU A 542 -2.82 -9.74 4.44
CA LEU A 542 -2.04 -9.63 5.68
C LEU A 542 -1.90 -8.17 6.10
N ASN A 543 -2.89 -7.67 6.85
CA ASN A 543 -2.96 -6.28 7.26
C ASN A 543 -3.40 -6.12 8.73
N ASN A 544 -3.47 -4.88 9.22
CA ASN A 544 -3.69 -4.60 10.64
C ASN A 544 -5.17 -4.69 11.09
N GLU A 545 -6.08 -5.11 10.22
CA GLU A 545 -7.46 -5.49 10.58
C GLU A 545 -7.54 -6.90 11.13
N VAL A 546 -6.61 -7.77 10.76
CA VAL A 546 -6.76 -9.22 10.91
C VAL A 546 -5.75 -9.84 11.86
N THR A 547 -6.16 -10.90 12.57
CA THR A 547 -5.26 -11.74 13.38
C THR A 547 -4.69 -12.91 12.57
N LEU A 548 -3.67 -13.60 13.11
CA LEU A 548 -3.09 -14.79 12.47
C LEU A 548 -4.11 -15.94 12.26
N PRO A 549 -5.05 -16.22 13.18
CA PRO A 549 -6.15 -17.17 12.95
C PRO A 549 -7.09 -16.74 11.83
N GLU A 550 -7.56 -15.48 11.84
CA GLU A 550 -8.46 -14.94 10.80
C GLU A 550 -7.81 -15.01 9.41
N ALA A 551 -6.51 -14.70 9.32
CA ALA A 551 -5.75 -14.78 8.07
C ALA A 551 -5.32 -16.21 7.68
N ASP A 552 -5.65 -17.24 8.46
CA ASP A 552 -5.26 -18.63 8.23
C ASP A 552 -3.74 -18.79 7.98
N VAL A 553 -2.95 -18.27 8.93
CA VAL A 553 -1.47 -18.29 8.86
C VAL A 553 -0.82 -18.81 10.15
N MET A 554 -1.59 -19.50 11.00
CA MET A 554 -1.10 -20.06 12.27
C MET A 554 0.08 -21.01 12.14
N ARG A 555 0.28 -21.64 10.95
CA ARG A 555 1.47 -22.44 10.64
C ARG A 555 2.80 -21.68 10.74
N PHE A 556 2.75 -20.35 10.74
CA PHE A 556 3.91 -19.45 10.86
C PHE A 556 4.04 -18.82 12.25
N ALA A 557 3.28 -19.31 13.24
CA ALA A 557 3.32 -18.88 14.63
C ALA A 557 3.75 -20.05 15.53
N ASN A 558 4.42 -19.74 16.63
CA ASN A 558 4.71 -20.71 17.68
C ASN A 558 4.22 -20.18 19.03
N LEU A 559 3.05 -20.62 19.47
CA LEU A 559 2.45 -20.20 20.75
C LEU A 559 3.21 -20.69 21.99
N GLU A 560 4.16 -21.63 21.85
CA GLU A 560 5.00 -22.08 22.96
C GLU A 560 6.08 -21.07 23.38
N LYS A 561 6.28 -19.97 22.63
CA LYS A 561 7.21 -18.90 22.98
C LYS A 561 6.46 -17.60 23.26
N GLU A 562 7.09 -16.74 24.05
CA GLU A 562 6.67 -15.36 24.20
C GLU A 562 7.01 -14.53 22.97
N PHE A 563 6.04 -13.75 22.50
CA PHE A 563 6.21 -12.72 21.47
C PHE A 563 5.13 -11.64 21.61
N LEU A 564 5.36 -10.47 21.03
CA LEU A 564 4.40 -9.38 21.01
C LEU A 564 3.08 -9.82 20.35
N GLY A 565 1.97 -9.70 21.06
CA GLY A 565 0.66 -10.11 20.57
C GLY A 565 0.35 -11.61 20.71
N ARG A 566 1.20 -12.41 21.37
CA ARG A 566 0.97 -13.85 21.61
C ARG A 566 -0.37 -14.12 22.30
N GLU A 567 -0.61 -13.48 23.44
CA GLU A 567 -1.85 -13.70 24.22
C GLU A 567 -3.10 -13.36 23.40
N ALA A 568 -3.09 -12.24 22.69
CA ALA A 568 -4.20 -11.85 21.81
C ALA A 568 -4.39 -12.83 20.63
N THR A 569 -3.31 -13.40 20.11
CA THR A 569 -3.37 -14.45 19.07
C THR A 569 -4.02 -15.73 19.61
N GLU A 570 -3.62 -16.17 20.80
CA GLU A 570 -4.17 -17.35 21.48
C GLU A 570 -5.67 -17.16 21.79
N GLN A 571 -6.03 -16.01 22.37
CA GLN A 571 -7.44 -15.65 22.60
C GLN A 571 -8.24 -15.60 21.28
N SER A 572 -7.68 -15.05 20.20
CA SER A 572 -8.36 -15.04 18.90
C SER A 572 -8.58 -16.46 18.37
N ALA A 573 -7.66 -17.39 18.60
CA ALA A 573 -7.77 -18.76 18.12
C ALA A 573 -8.80 -19.60 18.91
N GLU A 574 -9.00 -19.28 20.19
CA GLU A 574 -9.95 -19.97 21.07
C GLU A 574 -11.39 -19.45 20.94
N ASN A 575 -11.57 -18.21 20.46
CA ASN A 575 -12.88 -17.61 20.27
C ASN A 575 -13.44 -17.82 18.85
N PRO A 576 -14.77 -17.73 18.66
CA PRO A 576 -15.35 -17.70 17.32
C PRO A 576 -14.77 -16.56 16.49
N LEU A 577 -14.18 -16.89 15.34
CA LEU A 577 -13.62 -15.90 14.42
C LEU A 577 -14.75 -15.13 13.75
N PRO A 578 -14.67 -13.79 13.61
CA PRO A 578 -15.67 -13.03 12.88
C PRO A 578 -15.57 -13.24 11.37
N TRP A 579 -14.35 -13.47 10.86
CA TRP A 579 -14.03 -13.66 9.46
C TRP A 579 -12.87 -14.63 9.30
N VAL A 580 -12.83 -15.35 8.18
CA VAL A 580 -11.74 -16.27 7.83
C VAL A 580 -11.30 -15.99 6.40
N CYS A 581 -9.99 -15.87 6.19
CA CYS A 581 -9.39 -15.78 4.87
C CYS A 581 -9.47 -17.14 4.17
N VAL A 582 -10.19 -17.19 3.06
CA VAL A 582 -10.31 -18.36 2.20
C VAL A 582 -9.59 -18.14 0.87
N TYR A 583 -9.23 -19.24 0.23
CA TYR A 583 -8.70 -19.28 -1.13
C TYR A 583 -9.77 -19.82 -2.08
N LEU A 584 -10.07 -19.09 -3.15
CA LEU A 584 -11.18 -19.35 -4.06
C LEU A 584 -10.66 -19.61 -5.47
N GLU A 585 -11.31 -20.54 -6.17
CA GLU A 585 -11.35 -20.52 -7.64
C GLU A 585 -12.68 -19.92 -8.09
N ILE A 586 -12.64 -19.08 -9.13
CA ILE A 586 -13.81 -18.45 -9.73
C ILE A 586 -13.87 -18.86 -11.21
N ALA A 587 -15.06 -19.15 -11.71
CA ALA A 587 -15.27 -19.49 -13.11
C ALA A 587 -14.86 -18.30 -14.03
N PRO A 588 -13.89 -18.49 -14.95
CA PRO A 588 -13.51 -17.44 -15.89
C PRO A 588 -14.55 -17.29 -17.01
N ASP A 589 -14.79 -16.05 -17.44
CA ASP A 589 -15.54 -15.73 -18.67
C ASP A 589 -14.61 -15.47 -19.87
N GLY A 590 -13.31 -15.32 -19.62
CA GLY A 590 -12.29 -15.00 -20.63
C GLY A 590 -12.11 -13.50 -20.89
N GLU A 591 -12.88 -12.63 -20.25
CA GLU A 591 -12.89 -11.19 -20.50
C GLU A 591 -12.61 -10.33 -19.25
N ILE A 592 -13.17 -10.65 -18.09
CA ILE A 592 -13.09 -9.82 -16.88
C ILE A 592 -12.73 -10.69 -15.68
N ASP A 593 -11.63 -10.42 -15.00
CA ASP A 593 -11.16 -11.30 -13.92
C ASP A 593 -11.58 -10.83 -12.51
N GLY A 594 -11.86 -9.55 -12.32
CA GLY A 594 -11.99 -8.92 -11.00
C GLY A 594 -10.67 -8.35 -10.50
N HIS A 595 -10.74 -7.48 -9.49
CA HIS A 595 -9.63 -6.64 -9.02
C HIS A 595 -9.51 -6.57 -7.49
N GLY A 596 -10.39 -7.24 -6.74
CA GLY A 596 -10.49 -7.14 -5.27
C GLY A 596 -11.61 -6.19 -4.84
N GLY A 597 -12.19 -6.45 -3.67
CA GLY A 597 -13.36 -5.73 -3.14
C GLY A 597 -14.70 -6.23 -3.67
N GLU A 598 -14.72 -7.26 -4.53
CA GLU A 598 -15.96 -7.88 -4.99
C GLU A 598 -16.70 -8.55 -3.82
N ALA A 599 -18.03 -8.50 -3.86
CA ALA A 599 -18.87 -9.19 -2.88
C ALA A 599 -18.84 -10.71 -3.11
N VAL A 600 -18.71 -11.46 -2.02
CA VAL A 600 -18.83 -12.93 -2.00
C VAL A 600 -20.19 -13.30 -1.43
N LEU A 601 -20.94 -14.16 -2.12
CA LEU A 601 -22.26 -14.60 -1.71
C LEU A 601 -22.31 -16.09 -1.38
N LEU A 602 -23.16 -16.42 -0.42
CA LEU A 602 -23.64 -17.77 -0.13
C LEU A 602 -25.17 -17.70 -0.17
N ASP A 603 -25.80 -18.47 -1.06
CA ASP A 603 -27.25 -18.50 -1.25
C ASP A 603 -27.88 -17.11 -1.48
N GLY A 604 -27.23 -16.28 -2.30
CA GLY A 604 -27.66 -14.91 -2.61
C GLY A 604 -27.45 -13.86 -1.50
N ARG A 605 -26.90 -14.25 -0.34
CA ARG A 605 -26.55 -13.33 0.76
C ARG A 605 -25.07 -13.01 0.72
N VAL A 606 -24.71 -11.72 0.86
CA VAL A 606 -23.31 -11.31 1.01
C VAL A 606 -22.75 -11.87 2.32
N VAL A 607 -21.67 -12.65 2.23
CA VAL A 607 -20.97 -13.29 3.35
C VAL A 607 -19.50 -12.88 3.45
N GLY A 608 -19.02 -12.02 2.56
CA GLY A 608 -17.63 -11.58 2.57
C GLY A 608 -17.25 -10.72 1.38
N SER A 609 -15.95 -10.47 1.24
CA SER A 609 -15.39 -9.74 0.11
C SER A 609 -14.01 -10.27 -0.27
N THR A 610 -13.69 -10.24 -1.56
CA THR A 610 -12.36 -10.58 -2.08
C THR A 610 -11.35 -9.52 -1.66
N SER A 611 -10.13 -9.96 -1.31
CA SER A 611 -8.99 -9.07 -1.02
C SER A 611 -8.05 -8.95 -2.22
N SER A 612 -7.68 -10.08 -2.81
CA SER A 612 -6.88 -10.17 -4.04
C SER A 612 -7.61 -11.03 -5.06
N VAL A 613 -7.56 -10.63 -6.33
CA VAL A 613 -8.04 -11.42 -7.47
C VAL A 613 -7.00 -11.39 -8.58
N ALA A 614 -6.73 -12.53 -9.21
CA ALA A 614 -5.88 -12.61 -10.39
C ALA A 614 -6.23 -13.84 -11.23
N PHE A 615 -6.01 -13.74 -12.54
CA PHE A 615 -6.02 -14.91 -13.41
C PHE A 615 -4.71 -15.69 -13.29
N GLY A 616 -4.80 -17.00 -13.03
CA GLY A 616 -3.67 -17.93 -13.04
C GLY A 616 -3.52 -18.57 -14.41
N PRO A 617 -2.59 -18.11 -15.28
CA PRO A 617 -2.49 -18.59 -16.66
C PRO A 617 -2.02 -20.05 -16.76
N THR A 618 -1.33 -20.58 -15.75
CA THR A 618 -0.89 -21.99 -15.72
C THR A 618 -2.08 -22.92 -15.47
N VAL A 619 -3.02 -22.50 -14.62
CA VAL A 619 -4.18 -23.32 -14.20
C VAL A 619 -5.46 -23.00 -14.98
N GLY A 620 -5.50 -21.87 -15.70
CA GLY A 620 -6.64 -21.43 -16.50
C GLY A 620 -7.86 -21.04 -15.66
N LYS A 621 -7.63 -20.48 -14.47
CA LYS A 621 -8.68 -20.10 -13.50
C LYS A 621 -8.50 -18.66 -13.02
N ILE A 622 -9.60 -18.01 -12.66
CA ILE A 622 -9.52 -16.84 -11.78
C ILE A 622 -9.35 -17.36 -10.37
N LEU A 623 -8.40 -16.79 -9.64
CA LEU A 623 -8.06 -17.15 -8.27
C LEU A 623 -8.27 -15.93 -7.39
N ALA A 624 -8.80 -16.14 -6.19
CA ALA A 624 -9.00 -15.05 -5.25
C ALA A 624 -8.66 -15.45 -3.82
N PHE A 625 -8.20 -14.49 -3.03
CA PHE A 625 -8.35 -14.54 -1.59
C PHE A 625 -9.56 -13.72 -1.19
N ALA A 626 -10.29 -14.17 -0.17
CA ALA A 626 -11.44 -13.45 0.35
C ALA A 626 -11.55 -13.64 1.86
N TYR A 627 -12.02 -12.62 2.58
CA TYR A 627 -12.48 -12.80 3.95
C TYR A 627 -13.98 -13.07 3.94
N VAL A 628 -14.38 -14.21 4.48
CA VAL A 628 -15.78 -14.66 4.53
C VAL A 628 -16.18 -15.02 5.96
N ALA A 629 -17.48 -14.99 6.23
CA ALA A 629 -18.03 -15.47 7.48
C ALA A 629 -17.68 -16.97 7.69
N PRO A 630 -17.43 -17.43 8.92
CA PRO A 630 -16.96 -18.80 9.18
C PRO A 630 -17.84 -19.90 8.57
N GLU A 631 -19.16 -19.70 8.48
CA GLU A 631 -20.06 -20.67 7.88
C GLU A 631 -19.83 -20.91 6.37
N ALA A 632 -19.17 -19.96 5.70
CA ALA A 632 -18.82 -20.02 4.28
C ALA A 632 -17.38 -20.50 4.03
N ALA A 633 -16.61 -20.79 5.09
CA ALA A 633 -15.16 -20.96 4.97
C ALA A 633 -14.68 -22.39 4.70
N ALA A 634 -15.56 -23.39 4.81
CA ALA A 634 -15.16 -24.79 4.65
C ALA A 634 -14.71 -25.10 3.21
N PRO A 635 -13.62 -25.85 3.00
CA PRO A 635 -13.22 -26.28 1.66
C PRO A 635 -14.34 -27.04 0.92
N GLY A 636 -14.47 -26.78 -0.37
CA GLY A 636 -15.53 -27.33 -1.23
C GLY A 636 -16.84 -26.55 -1.21
N THR A 637 -17.03 -25.62 -0.28
CA THR A 637 -18.20 -24.72 -0.24
C THR A 637 -18.35 -23.99 -1.57
N GLN A 638 -19.57 -24.06 -2.13
CA GLN A 638 -19.93 -23.32 -3.33
C GLN A 638 -20.35 -21.90 -2.94
N LEU A 639 -19.80 -20.92 -3.64
CA LEU A 639 -20.03 -19.50 -3.42
C LEU A 639 -20.28 -18.84 -4.77
N GLU A 640 -20.68 -17.57 -4.72
CA GLU A 640 -20.69 -16.70 -5.88
C GLU A 640 -19.83 -15.47 -5.61
N VAL A 641 -19.19 -14.92 -6.64
CA VAL A 641 -18.47 -13.63 -6.56
C VAL A 641 -19.07 -12.67 -7.56
N VAL A 642 -19.48 -11.47 -7.12
CA VAL A 642 -20.07 -10.45 -8.02
C VAL A 642 -18.97 -9.70 -8.75
N ILE A 643 -18.72 -10.08 -10.01
CA ILE A 643 -17.76 -9.40 -10.87
C ILE A 643 -18.54 -8.57 -11.88
N HIS A 644 -18.34 -7.25 -11.87
CA HIS A 644 -19.03 -6.32 -12.78
C HIS A 644 -20.56 -6.42 -12.73
N GLY A 645 -21.11 -6.63 -11.52
CA GLY A 645 -22.56 -6.77 -11.31
C GLY A 645 -23.13 -8.14 -11.68
N VAL A 646 -22.29 -9.10 -12.11
CA VAL A 646 -22.70 -10.45 -12.48
C VAL A 646 -22.13 -11.45 -11.47
N PRO A 647 -22.98 -12.18 -10.71
CA PRO A 647 -22.53 -13.29 -9.88
C PRO A 647 -21.87 -14.39 -10.72
N ARG A 648 -20.70 -14.87 -10.28
CA ARG A 648 -19.99 -16.00 -10.91
C ARG A 648 -19.75 -17.10 -9.92
N THR A 649 -19.95 -18.34 -10.37
CA THR A 649 -19.69 -19.53 -9.56
C THR A 649 -18.25 -19.56 -9.08
N SER A 650 -18.10 -19.83 -7.79
CA SER A 650 -16.84 -19.90 -7.08
C SER A 650 -16.84 -21.10 -6.12
N ARG A 651 -15.65 -21.60 -5.79
CA ARG A 651 -15.48 -22.70 -4.83
C ARG A 651 -14.30 -22.42 -3.90
N VAL A 652 -14.48 -22.70 -2.61
CA VAL A 652 -13.39 -22.68 -1.63
C VAL A 652 -12.43 -23.85 -1.89
N LEU A 653 -11.16 -23.54 -2.10
CA LEU A 653 -10.08 -24.50 -2.30
C LEU A 653 -9.42 -24.87 -0.96
N SER A 654 -9.10 -26.15 -0.78
CA SER A 654 -8.31 -26.65 0.37
C SER A 654 -6.81 -26.49 0.18
N GLU A 655 -6.35 -26.40 -1.07
CA GLU A 655 -4.95 -26.47 -1.45
C GLU A 655 -4.63 -25.45 -2.54
N PRO A 656 -3.35 -25.06 -2.71
CA PRO A 656 -2.92 -24.27 -3.86
C PRO A 656 -3.36 -24.87 -5.19
N ALA A 657 -3.69 -24.01 -6.16
CA ALA A 657 -4.12 -24.46 -7.48
C ALA A 657 -2.97 -25.07 -8.31
N TYR A 658 -1.73 -24.74 -7.95
CA TYR A 658 -0.52 -25.21 -8.61
C TYR A 658 0.49 -25.78 -7.62
N ASP A 659 0.95 -27.01 -7.89
CA ASP A 659 1.94 -27.74 -7.09
C ASP A 659 1.60 -27.70 -5.57
N PRO A 660 0.45 -28.27 -5.16
CA PRO A 660 -0.10 -28.09 -3.81
C PRO A 660 0.86 -28.53 -2.69
N GLU A 661 1.69 -29.53 -2.97
CA GLU A 661 2.71 -30.05 -2.04
C GLU A 661 4.01 -29.21 -2.00
N SER A 662 4.14 -28.22 -2.89
CA SER A 662 5.35 -27.40 -3.07
C SER A 662 6.60 -28.25 -3.35
N LEU A 663 6.49 -29.24 -4.23
CA LEU A 663 7.57 -30.16 -4.57
C LEU A 663 8.60 -29.51 -5.50
N LEU A 664 8.15 -28.77 -6.51
CA LEU A 664 9.00 -28.12 -7.52
C LEU A 664 10.13 -27.25 -6.93
N PRO A 665 9.90 -26.40 -5.90
CA PRO A 665 10.97 -25.64 -5.27
C PRO A 665 11.97 -26.48 -4.46
N ARG A 666 11.54 -27.67 -4.02
CA ARG A 666 12.22 -28.47 -2.97
C ARG A 666 12.96 -29.66 -3.51
N THR A 667 12.60 -30.18 -4.68
CA THR A 667 13.23 -31.38 -5.24
C THR A 667 14.38 -31.02 -6.20
N ASP A 668 15.38 -31.89 -6.25
CA ASP A 668 16.26 -31.95 -7.42
C ASP A 668 15.41 -32.51 -8.57
N LYS A 669 15.69 -32.11 -9.84
CA LYS A 669 14.95 -32.53 -11.04
C LYS A 669 14.33 -33.91 -10.82
N LEU A 670 12.99 -33.98 -10.78
CA LEU A 670 12.31 -35.26 -10.86
C LEU A 670 12.82 -35.90 -12.16
N GLU A 671 13.61 -36.97 -12.04
CA GLU A 671 13.79 -37.87 -13.17
C GLU A 671 12.38 -38.35 -13.49
N VAL A 672 11.77 -37.75 -14.51
CA VAL A 672 10.53 -38.24 -15.07
C VAL A 672 10.90 -39.60 -15.63
N ALA A 673 10.69 -40.64 -14.83
CA ALA A 673 10.70 -42.00 -15.30
C ALA A 673 9.63 -42.06 -16.39
N ALA A 674 10.08 -42.13 -17.64
CA ALA A 674 9.20 -42.42 -18.77
C ALA A 674 8.49 -43.74 -18.45
N GLN A 675 7.17 -43.69 -18.28
CA GLN A 675 6.27 -44.84 -18.36
C GLN A 675 5.45 -44.70 -19.64
#